data_AF-A0A6P6L084-F1
#
_entry.id   AF-A0A6P6L084-F1
#
_cell.length_a   1.000
_cell.length_b   1.000
_cell.length_c   1.000
_cell.angle_alpha   90.00
_cell.angle_beta   90.00
_cell.angle_gamma   90.00
#
_symmetry.space_group_name_H-M   'P 1'
#
loop_
_entity.id
_entity.type
_entity.pdbx_description
1 polymer ?
#
loop_
_entity_poly.entity_id
_entity_poly.type
_entity_poly.pdbx_seq_one_letter_code
_entity_poly.pdbx_strand_id
1 'polypeptide(L)'
;MSDCEPLRKRWRTEDAGEPQESAPPCSDHPEAPAEQRNPPKRCSRTLDDWLLKKPAVTQRSSHHHHHHTEPEGSEENSRKQECPESTLTSEKNSVTEPRRTGSAPNTGTRRITNFFTEAPGKVACRRAAAAAGADGKAFSDDVTGLGVPDSDLRRAPVCSGPLPALKPSDRHTVLIQTDLMLTGEAPEPHPSPDQLQDRWDDTHVKLPCSTHNLFPTDRTTVQSRWDLIRKALSVPFSSAHDVKDAIMKYNTGQAKGWSFTALHVYCKRLQASEAQQMFGELLPEMAQLALRAPRLLTQPIPLLRTQCCRSLTLSQEQVSCLLANAFFCTFPRRNSHRTEFSNYPDINFSRLFEGSSQSKQEKLKTLLWYFRRITQQRPTGLITYTRQCLQRLPSWSSSEKQFSKLRISCEGTIEEQGYGMLQVDFANRFVGGGVTGSGLVQEEIRFLINPELIAARLFTEALEDNECLIITGTEQFSRYSGYSDTYRWDGNHDDQMPRDEWQRRCTEIVAIDALHYRNFLEQFLPENMSRELNKAFCGFVRPGVQTENLSAIATGNWGCGAFGGDTRLKAVLQMMAAAEAERDLMYFTFGDADLLRDVHHIHTLITDTHATVEPMKACPRWAPYRPDARWQNPGFVAYGFQTHICARVCRGSLSSAP
;
A
#
# COMPACT_ATOMS: atom_id res chain seq x y z
N MET A 1 -0.18 -51.19 -31.23
CA MET A 1 -1.11 -51.19 -30.08
C MET A 1 -1.86 -49.86 -30.14
N SER A 2 -2.70 -49.61 -31.14
CA SER A 2 -3.85 -50.41 -31.65
C SER A 2 -5.09 -50.24 -30.78
N ASP A 3 -6.27 -49.85 -31.29
CA ASP A 3 -6.62 -49.44 -32.67
C ASP A 3 -7.95 -48.63 -32.67
N CYS A 4 -8.42 -48.19 -33.85
CA CYS A 4 -9.78 -47.70 -34.17
C CYS A 4 -10.22 -46.25 -33.79
N GLU A 5 -10.28 -45.39 -34.81
CA GLU A 5 -11.31 -44.32 -34.96
C GLU A 5 -12.63 -44.96 -35.50
N PRO A 6 -13.79 -44.25 -35.56
CA PRO A 6 -14.15 -43.64 -36.85
C PRO A 6 -15.10 -42.39 -36.86
N LEU A 7 -14.88 -41.48 -37.82
CA LEU A 7 -15.86 -40.75 -38.67
C LEU A 7 -17.00 -39.92 -38.01
N ARG A 8 -17.06 -38.57 -38.15
CA ARG A 8 -17.26 -37.67 -39.33
C ARG A 8 -18.70 -37.46 -39.86
N LYS A 9 -19.20 -36.21 -39.70
CA LYS A 9 -20.04 -35.36 -40.61
C LYS A 9 -20.29 -34.03 -39.87
N ARG A 10 -19.96 -32.81 -40.32
CA ARG A 10 -19.69 -32.16 -41.63
C ARG A 10 -20.95 -31.82 -42.45
N TRP A 11 -21.26 -30.52 -42.52
CA TRP A 11 -22.07 -29.84 -43.53
C TRP A 11 -21.31 -28.60 -44.03
N ARG A 12 -21.69 -28.04 -45.18
CA ARG A 12 -20.99 -26.92 -45.84
C ARG A 12 -21.98 -25.96 -46.54
N THR A 13 -21.37 -24.92 -47.10
CA THR A 13 -21.85 -23.68 -47.75
C THR A 13 -22.59 -23.86 -49.09
N GLU A 14 -22.91 -22.71 -49.72
CA GLU A 14 -23.49 -22.48 -51.06
C GLU A 14 -25.05 -22.56 -51.13
N ASP A 15 -25.80 -21.70 -51.86
CA ASP A 15 -25.36 -20.66 -52.83
C ASP A 15 -26.37 -19.48 -53.10
N ALA A 16 -25.82 -18.39 -53.68
CA ALA A 16 -26.35 -17.38 -54.65
C ALA A 16 -27.70 -16.60 -54.51
N GLY A 17 -27.69 -15.31 -54.94
CA GLY A 17 -28.90 -14.54 -55.35
C GLY A 17 -28.86 -12.99 -55.29
N GLU A 18 -28.49 -12.31 -56.39
CA GLU A 18 -28.71 -10.85 -56.66
C GLU A 18 -29.91 -10.68 -57.68
N PRO A 19 -30.45 -9.49 -58.08
CA PRO A 19 -29.76 -8.19 -58.37
C PRO A 19 -30.54 -6.85 -58.14
N GLN A 20 -29.90 -5.69 -58.47
CA GLN A 20 -30.38 -4.43 -59.16
C GLN A 20 -31.76 -3.75 -58.79
N GLU A 21 -32.05 -2.43 -58.96
CA GLU A 21 -31.32 -1.24 -59.47
C GLU A 21 -31.96 0.13 -59.06
N SER A 22 -31.21 1.24 -59.23
CA SER A 22 -31.66 2.62 -59.55
C SER A 22 -32.30 3.59 -58.50
N ALA A 23 -32.21 4.90 -58.80
CA ALA A 23 -32.73 6.09 -58.06
C ALA A 23 -33.77 6.85 -58.97
N PRO A 24 -34.17 8.17 -58.87
CA PRO A 24 -33.71 9.37 -58.11
C PRO A 24 -34.92 10.16 -57.47
N PRO A 25 -35.05 11.53 -57.36
CA PRO A 25 -34.13 12.69 -57.45
C PRO A 25 -34.24 13.71 -56.26
N CYS A 26 -33.63 14.91 -56.42
CA CYS A 26 -33.44 15.97 -55.39
C CYS A 26 -34.40 17.17 -55.47
N SER A 27 -34.46 18.02 -54.42
CA SER A 27 -34.68 19.49 -54.54
C SER A 27 -34.31 20.32 -53.28
N ASP A 28 -33.34 21.23 -53.45
CA ASP A 28 -33.22 22.61 -52.92
C ASP A 28 -33.06 23.00 -51.43
N HIS A 29 -32.27 24.07 -51.23
CA HIS A 29 -31.97 24.78 -49.97
C HIS A 29 -32.91 25.99 -49.73
N PRO A 30 -32.87 26.65 -48.55
CA PRO A 30 -31.97 27.81 -48.37
C PRO A 30 -31.21 27.85 -47.01
N GLU A 31 -30.24 28.75 -46.88
CA GLU A 31 -29.35 28.89 -45.72
C GLU A 31 -29.76 29.96 -44.68
N ALA A 32 -29.04 29.92 -43.54
CA ALA A 32 -28.75 31.00 -42.58
C ALA A 32 -29.76 31.32 -41.46
N PRO A 33 -29.31 31.90 -40.32
CA PRO A 33 -27.93 32.11 -39.84
C PRO A 33 -27.59 31.30 -38.56
N ALA A 34 -26.29 31.16 -38.24
CA ALA A 34 -25.84 30.47 -37.03
C ALA A 34 -25.82 31.41 -35.80
N GLU A 35 -26.70 31.20 -34.82
CA GLU A 35 -26.54 31.78 -33.47
C GLU A 35 -25.35 31.13 -32.76
N GLN A 36 -24.26 31.89 -32.54
CA GLN A 36 -23.20 31.49 -31.60
C GLN A 36 -23.69 31.58 -30.15
N ARG A 37 -24.44 30.58 -29.71
CA ARG A 37 -24.74 30.38 -28.28
C ARG A 37 -23.48 29.94 -27.55
N ASN A 38 -22.73 30.93 -27.08
CA ASN A 38 -21.63 30.74 -26.12
C ASN A 38 -22.11 29.82 -24.98
N PRO A 39 -21.39 28.73 -24.66
CA PRO A 39 -21.70 27.95 -23.47
C PRO A 39 -21.56 28.85 -22.24
N PRO A 40 -22.42 28.71 -21.21
CA PRO A 40 -22.36 29.55 -20.03
C PRO A 40 -20.98 29.41 -19.38
N LYS A 41 -20.31 30.54 -19.12
CA LYS A 41 -19.00 30.58 -18.46
C LYS A 41 -19.12 30.03 -17.04
N ARG A 42 -18.96 28.71 -16.87
CA ARG A 42 -18.72 28.08 -15.57
C ARG A 42 -17.54 28.80 -14.91
N CYS A 43 -17.72 29.23 -13.66
CA CYS A 43 -16.68 29.94 -12.93
C CYS A 43 -15.53 28.98 -12.61
N SER A 44 -14.50 28.97 -13.45
CA SER A 44 -13.44 27.96 -13.49
C SER A 44 -12.36 28.19 -12.44
N ARG A 45 -12.76 28.26 -11.17
CA ARG A 45 -11.90 28.30 -9.97
C ARG A 45 -12.51 27.45 -8.87
N THR A 46 -12.34 26.15 -9.04
CA THR A 46 -12.93 25.08 -8.23
C THR A 46 -11.91 24.51 -7.23
N LEU A 47 -12.35 23.54 -6.41
CA LEU A 47 -11.54 22.78 -5.45
C LEU A 47 -10.18 22.31 -6.03
N ASP A 48 -10.13 22.06 -7.33
CA ASP A 48 -8.95 21.66 -8.11
C ASP A 48 -7.81 22.68 -8.00
N ASP A 49 -8.12 23.99 -7.96
CA ASP A 49 -7.13 25.07 -7.77
C ASP A 49 -6.52 25.08 -6.36
N TRP A 50 -7.20 24.55 -5.34
CA TRP A 50 -6.66 24.45 -3.96
C TRP A 50 -5.91 23.15 -3.76
N LEU A 51 -6.42 22.09 -4.38
CA LEU A 51 -5.77 20.81 -4.46
C LEU A 51 -4.42 20.98 -5.19
N LEU A 52 -4.39 21.46 -6.43
CA LEU A 52 -3.16 21.62 -7.23
C LEU A 52 -2.19 22.74 -6.77
N LYS A 53 -2.49 23.50 -5.70
CA LYS A 53 -1.63 24.58 -5.20
C LYS A 53 -0.42 24.06 -4.41
N LYS A 54 0.77 24.24 -4.99
CA LYS A 54 2.06 24.11 -4.27
C LYS A 54 2.28 25.32 -3.34
N PRO A 55 2.91 25.14 -2.15
CA PRO A 55 3.27 26.25 -1.27
C PRO A 55 4.38 27.11 -1.90
N ALA A 56 4.23 28.44 -1.86
CA ALA A 56 5.24 29.37 -2.35
C ALA A 56 6.41 29.49 -1.37
N VAL A 57 7.63 29.21 -1.82
CA VAL A 57 8.85 29.39 -1.02
C VAL A 57 9.26 30.86 -1.03
N THR A 58 8.81 31.62 -0.03
CA THR A 58 9.28 33.00 0.18
C THR A 58 10.69 33.00 0.76
N GLN A 59 11.70 33.20 -0.08
CA GLN A 59 13.01 33.65 0.37
C GLN A 59 12.87 35.01 1.08
N ARG A 60 13.55 35.19 2.21
CA ARG A 60 13.87 36.51 2.78
C ARG A 60 15.33 36.53 3.23
N SER A 61 16.03 37.60 2.87
CA SER A 61 17.45 37.82 3.13
C SER A 61 17.70 38.46 4.50
N SER A 62 18.97 38.43 4.91
CA SER A 62 19.52 39.01 6.14
C SER A 62 19.46 40.55 6.20
N HIS A 63 19.54 41.13 7.42
CA HIS A 63 20.74 41.84 7.92
C HIS A 63 20.51 42.54 9.29
N HIS A 64 21.49 42.38 10.22
CA HIS A 64 21.95 43.34 11.27
C HIS A 64 20.95 43.88 12.35
N HIS A 65 21.34 44.28 13.58
CA HIS A 65 22.53 44.03 14.42
C HIS A 65 22.29 44.41 15.92
N HIS A 66 23.30 44.14 16.77
CA HIS A 66 23.63 44.74 18.08
C HIS A 66 22.92 44.31 19.38
N HIS A 67 23.63 44.64 20.49
CA HIS A 67 23.41 44.25 21.88
C HIS A 67 22.42 45.19 22.61
N HIS A 68 21.83 44.77 23.73
CA HIS A 68 22.34 45.15 25.07
C HIS A 68 21.71 44.39 26.26
N THR A 69 22.35 44.61 27.39
CA THR A 69 22.25 44.11 28.78
C THR A 69 20.88 44.09 29.48
N GLU A 70 20.79 43.22 30.50
CA GLU A 70 19.90 43.25 31.71
C GLU A 70 20.06 44.58 32.54
N PRO A 71 19.29 44.89 33.62
CA PRO A 71 18.55 43.98 34.52
C PRO A 71 17.22 44.48 35.20
N GLU A 72 16.70 43.61 36.09
CA GLU A 72 15.98 43.85 37.36
C GLU A 72 14.53 44.40 37.47
N GLY A 73 13.82 43.86 38.48
CA GLY A 73 12.60 44.39 39.13
C GLY A 73 11.23 44.02 38.50
N SER A 74 10.13 43.82 39.25
CA SER A 74 9.92 43.54 40.70
C SER A 74 8.43 43.21 40.96
N GLU A 75 8.12 42.37 41.97
CA GLU A 75 6.87 42.38 42.78
C GLU A 75 5.49 42.10 42.11
N GLU A 76 4.45 41.56 42.78
CA GLU A 76 4.34 40.75 44.03
C GLU A 76 2.97 39.99 44.04
N ASN A 77 2.72 39.14 45.06
CA ASN A 77 1.40 38.63 45.52
C ASN A 77 0.62 37.67 44.57
N SER A 78 -0.22 36.73 45.04
CA SER A 78 -0.52 36.13 46.37
C SER A 78 -1.43 34.90 46.17
N ARG A 79 -1.57 33.90 47.05
CA ARG A 79 -0.82 33.43 48.24
C ARG A 79 -1.25 31.95 48.51
N LYS A 80 -0.60 31.24 49.43
CA LYS A 80 -1.06 29.96 50.03
C LYS A 80 -0.81 29.96 51.54
N GLN A 81 -1.52 29.12 52.29
CA GLN A 81 -1.30 28.88 53.73
C GLN A 81 -1.70 27.43 54.08
N GLU A 82 -1.12 26.86 55.15
CA GLU A 82 -1.04 25.39 55.35
C GLU A 82 -1.48 24.91 56.75
N CYS A 83 -1.98 23.65 56.80
CA CYS A 83 -1.76 22.65 57.86
C CYS A 83 -2.30 22.86 59.30
N PRO A 84 -2.32 21.82 60.19
CA PRO A 84 -2.42 20.36 59.97
C PRO A 84 -3.37 19.59 60.95
N GLU A 85 -3.41 18.25 60.83
CA GLU A 85 -3.79 17.23 61.86
C GLU A 85 -5.27 17.19 62.37
N SER A 86 -5.89 16.06 62.79
CA SER A 86 -5.60 14.59 62.87
C SER A 86 -6.97 13.84 63.03
N THR A 87 -7.18 12.52 63.29
CA THR A 87 -6.37 11.30 63.63
C THR A 87 -7.09 9.99 63.16
N LEU A 88 -6.54 8.81 63.52
CA LEU A 88 -7.07 7.42 63.68
C LEU A 88 -8.60 7.14 63.53
N THR A 89 -9.05 6.01 62.94
CA THR A 89 -8.84 4.61 63.41
C THR A 89 -8.81 3.51 62.31
N SER A 90 -8.65 2.23 62.71
CA SER A 90 -8.37 1.00 61.93
C SER A 90 -9.64 0.25 61.41
N GLU A 91 -9.63 -0.84 60.60
CA GLU A 91 -8.66 -1.94 60.34
C GLU A 91 -8.68 -2.52 58.89
N LYS A 92 -7.58 -3.22 58.50
CA LYS A 92 -7.42 -4.51 57.75
C LYS A 92 -8.46 -4.93 56.66
N ASN A 93 -8.14 -5.55 55.52
CA ASN A 93 -6.91 -5.90 54.74
C ASN A 93 -7.38 -6.00 53.26
N SER A 94 -6.76 -5.48 52.19
CA SER A 94 -5.38 -5.58 51.65
C SER A 94 -4.95 -6.95 51.09
N VAL A 95 -5.09 -7.15 49.76
CA VAL A 95 -4.07 -7.80 48.88
C VAL A 95 -4.14 -7.22 47.46
N THR A 96 -3.43 -6.12 47.20
CA THR A 96 -3.01 -5.69 45.84
C THR A 96 -1.89 -4.66 45.96
N GLU A 97 -0.67 -4.99 45.52
CA GLU A 97 0.51 -4.11 45.51
C GLU A 97 1.62 -4.76 44.64
N PRO A 98 2.62 -4.02 44.13
CA PRO A 98 2.49 -2.67 43.58
C PRO A 98 3.33 -2.40 42.31
N ARG A 99 3.07 -1.27 41.65
CA ARG A 99 4.12 -0.57 40.88
C ARG A 99 5.04 0.17 41.86
N ARG A 100 6.35 0.13 41.66
CA ARG A 100 7.29 1.05 42.34
C ARG A 100 7.88 2.08 41.39
N THR A 101 7.91 3.33 41.86
CA THR A 101 8.68 4.44 41.29
C THR A 101 9.75 4.86 42.29
N GLY A 102 10.96 5.13 41.81
CA GLY A 102 12.09 5.63 42.59
C GLY A 102 13.15 6.21 41.65
N SER A 103 13.91 7.20 42.10
CA SER A 103 14.65 8.11 41.20
C SER A 103 16.06 8.47 41.69
N ALA A 104 16.97 8.66 40.71
CA ALA A 104 18.32 9.23 40.84
C ALA A 104 19.37 8.35 41.57
N PRO A 105 20.70 8.57 41.33
CA PRO A 105 21.34 9.63 40.54
C PRO A 105 22.04 9.19 39.25
N ASN A 106 22.57 10.18 38.51
CA ASN A 106 23.24 10.06 37.20
C ASN A 106 24.69 9.55 37.29
N THR A 107 25.10 8.72 36.32
CA THR A 107 26.44 8.78 35.69
C THR A 107 26.41 8.24 34.25
N GLY A 108 26.73 9.09 33.26
CA GLY A 108 27.55 8.65 32.10
C GLY A 108 26.92 7.91 30.90
N THR A 109 25.65 8.10 30.52
CA THR A 109 25.12 7.50 29.26
C THR A 109 25.34 8.40 28.04
N ARG A 110 26.22 8.03 27.11
CA ARG A 110 26.29 8.65 25.76
C ARG A 110 25.03 8.28 24.96
N ARG A 111 24.29 9.29 24.45
CA ARG A 111 23.05 9.08 23.70
C ARG A 111 23.31 8.67 22.25
N ILE A 112 22.70 7.57 21.81
CA ILE A 112 22.56 7.21 20.39
C ILE A 112 21.21 7.75 19.90
N THR A 113 21.13 9.07 19.66
CA THR A 113 19.96 9.75 19.07
C THR A 113 20.44 10.96 18.27
N ASN A 114 20.96 10.74 17.06
CA ASN A 114 21.40 11.80 16.13
C ASN A 114 21.57 11.27 14.67
N PHE A 115 20.69 10.34 14.24
CA PHE A 115 20.80 9.69 12.91
C PHE A 115 19.52 9.71 12.06
N PHE A 116 18.42 10.31 12.54
CA PHE A 116 17.15 10.42 11.81
C PHE A 116 16.44 11.75 12.06
N THR A 117 17.16 12.87 11.90
CA THR A 117 16.58 14.23 11.96
C THR A 117 17.20 15.18 10.93
N GLU A 118 17.39 14.72 9.69
CA GLU A 118 17.57 15.63 8.55
C GLU A 118 17.13 14.92 7.26
N ALA A 119 16.18 15.54 6.54
CA ALA A 119 15.80 15.16 5.19
C ALA A 119 16.30 16.26 4.25
N PRO A 120 17.26 15.98 3.34
CA PRO A 120 17.75 17.00 2.44
C PRO A 120 16.64 17.50 1.51
N GLY A 121 16.49 18.82 1.43
CA GLY A 121 15.90 19.44 0.24
C GLY A 121 16.78 19.18 -0.99
N LYS A 122 16.27 19.46 -2.19
CA LYS A 122 17.10 19.39 -3.40
C LYS A 122 18.34 20.29 -3.25
N VAL A 123 19.50 19.76 -3.65
CA VAL A 123 20.88 20.28 -3.45
C VAL A 123 21.49 19.98 -2.06
N ALA A 124 22.28 18.90 -1.98
CA ALA A 124 23.63 18.87 -1.36
C ALA A 124 24.34 17.49 -1.39
N CYS A 125 24.65 16.91 -2.56
CA CYS A 125 25.62 15.80 -2.63
C CYS A 125 27.06 16.31 -2.47
N ARG A 126 27.48 16.72 -1.25
CA ARG A 126 28.86 17.21 -0.98
C ARG A 126 29.40 16.90 0.43
N ARG A 127 30.31 15.91 0.51
CA ARG A 127 31.34 15.66 1.56
C ARG A 127 30.84 15.23 2.95
N ALA A 128 31.57 14.43 3.75
CA ALA A 128 32.82 13.65 3.58
C ALA A 128 32.84 12.54 4.69
N ALA A 129 33.71 11.52 4.72
CA ALA A 129 35.05 11.38 4.16
C ALA A 129 35.40 9.93 3.73
N ALA A 130 36.61 9.74 3.20
CA ALA A 130 37.02 8.58 2.41
C ALA A 130 37.16 7.23 3.17
N ALA A 131 36.72 6.17 2.49
CA ALA A 131 37.34 4.85 2.56
C ALA A 131 38.01 4.58 1.20
N ALA A 132 39.28 4.12 1.20
CA ALA A 132 40.02 3.86 -0.03
C ALA A 132 39.83 2.41 -0.49
N GLY A 133 39.45 2.21 -1.76
CA GLY A 133 39.49 0.91 -2.42
C GLY A 133 40.94 0.50 -2.74
N ALA A 134 41.17 -0.81 -2.92
CA ALA A 134 42.51 -1.40 -3.06
C ALA A 134 43.35 -0.82 -4.22
N ASP A 135 42.71 -0.36 -5.30
CA ASP A 135 43.39 0.17 -6.50
C ASP A 135 43.60 1.70 -6.49
N GLY A 136 43.34 2.38 -5.37
CA GLY A 136 43.73 3.79 -5.14
C GLY A 136 43.05 4.86 -6.00
N LYS A 137 42.16 4.50 -6.93
CA LYS A 137 41.36 5.46 -7.72
C LYS A 137 40.13 5.90 -6.93
N ALA A 138 39.93 7.22 -6.84
CA ALA A 138 38.66 7.78 -6.39
C ALA A 138 37.58 7.52 -7.45
N PHE A 139 36.45 6.95 -7.03
CA PHE A 139 35.23 6.90 -7.85
C PHE A 139 34.58 8.28 -7.88
N SER A 140 33.90 8.62 -8.98
CA SER A 140 33.20 9.90 -9.14
C SER A 140 31.98 10.02 -8.21
N ASP A 141 31.78 11.19 -7.62
CA ASP A 141 30.68 11.46 -6.68
C ASP A 141 29.27 11.39 -7.31
N ASP A 142 29.15 11.45 -8.65
CA ASP A 142 27.88 11.57 -9.39
C ASP A 142 27.18 10.24 -9.76
N VAL A 143 27.56 9.10 -9.17
CA VAL A 143 26.96 7.79 -9.52
C VAL A 143 25.57 7.61 -8.87
N THR A 144 24.51 7.96 -9.59
CA THR A 144 23.11 7.75 -9.16
C THR A 144 22.58 6.34 -9.42
N GLY A 145 23.28 5.54 -10.22
CA GLY A 145 22.85 4.20 -10.62
C GLY A 145 23.98 3.29 -11.08
N LEU A 146 23.86 1.98 -10.77
CA LEU A 146 24.72 0.90 -11.27
C LEU A 146 23.88 -0.32 -11.74
N GLY A 147 24.55 -1.34 -12.25
CA GLY A 147 23.94 -2.57 -12.79
C GLY A 147 23.65 -2.50 -14.30
N VAL A 148 22.77 -3.39 -14.77
CA VAL A 148 22.31 -3.42 -16.17
C VAL A 148 21.51 -2.16 -16.53
N PRO A 149 21.36 -1.80 -17.83
CA PRO A 149 20.46 -0.72 -18.24
C PRO A 149 19.00 -0.94 -17.80
N ASP A 150 18.21 0.13 -17.69
CA ASP A 150 16.78 -0.01 -17.36
C ASP A 150 15.97 -0.72 -18.47
N SER A 151 16.40 -0.54 -19.72
CA SER A 151 15.86 -1.22 -20.92
C SER A 151 16.05 -2.74 -20.93
N ASP A 152 16.98 -3.25 -20.10
CA ASP A 152 17.31 -4.68 -20.03
C ASP A 152 16.36 -5.49 -19.15
N LEU A 153 15.45 -4.81 -18.46
CA LEU A 153 14.50 -5.36 -17.49
C LEU A 153 13.11 -5.50 -18.09
N ARG A 154 12.50 -6.68 -17.93
CA ARG A 154 11.17 -6.99 -18.49
C ARG A 154 10.07 -6.18 -17.79
N ARG A 155 9.17 -5.56 -18.55
CA ARG A 155 8.04 -4.73 -18.06
C ARG A 155 6.74 -5.12 -18.77
N ALA A 156 5.65 -5.23 -18.01
CA ALA A 156 4.30 -5.35 -18.55
C ALA A 156 3.84 -4.03 -19.22
N PRO A 157 3.00 -4.07 -20.27
CA PRO A 157 2.45 -5.26 -20.92
C PRO A 157 3.41 -5.94 -21.92
N VAL A 158 4.59 -5.37 -22.20
CA VAL A 158 5.49 -5.85 -23.28
C VAL A 158 5.98 -7.28 -23.04
N CYS A 159 6.23 -7.66 -21.78
CA CYS A 159 6.54 -9.03 -21.39
C CYS A 159 5.33 -9.81 -20.84
N SER A 160 4.09 -9.38 -21.10
CA SER A 160 2.91 -10.10 -20.63
C SER A 160 2.48 -11.15 -21.65
N GLY A 161 2.52 -12.42 -21.25
CA GLY A 161 1.87 -13.49 -21.99
C GLY A 161 0.34 -13.33 -22.01
N PRO A 162 -0.36 -13.95 -22.98
CA PRO A 162 -1.82 -13.84 -23.10
C PRO A 162 -2.53 -14.41 -21.88
N LEU A 163 -3.59 -13.74 -21.43
CA LEU A 163 -4.40 -14.18 -20.30
C LEU A 163 -5.44 -15.21 -20.75
N PRO A 164 -5.79 -16.19 -19.90
CA PRO A 164 -6.97 -17.01 -20.14
C PRO A 164 -8.23 -16.14 -20.03
N ALA A 165 -9.31 -16.52 -20.71
CA ALA A 165 -10.58 -15.81 -20.62
C ALA A 165 -11.07 -15.69 -19.16
N LEU A 166 -11.36 -14.48 -18.70
CA LEU A 166 -11.79 -14.21 -17.33
C LEU A 166 -13.12 -14.91 -17.04
N LYS A 167 -13.08 -15.92 -16.16
CA LYS A 167 -14.24 -16.74 -15.76
C LYS A 167 -14.15 -17.13 -14.28
N PRO A 168 -15.28 -17.27 -13.57
CA PRO A 168 -15.28 -17.75 -12.20
C PRO A 168 -14.83 -19.21 -12.10
N SER A 169 -14.24 -19.57 -10.97
CA SER A 169 -13.86 -20.94 -10.59
C SER A 169 -13.80 -21.08 -9.06
N ASP A 170 -13.62 -22.30 -8.55
CA ASP A 170 -13.50 -22.58 -7.10
C ASP A 170 -12.48 -21.70 -6.37
N ARG A 171 -11.42 -21.29 -7.09
CA ARG A 171 -10.33 -20.43 -6.60
C ARG A 171 -10.38 -19.00 -7.13
N HIS A 172 -11.33 -18.63 -7.98
CA HIS A 172 -11.44 -17.27 -8.54
C HIS A 172 -12.90 -16.80 -8.55
N THR A 173 -13.25 -15.88 -7.67
CA THR A 173 -14.57 -15.22 -7.68
C THR A 173 -14.51 -13.98 -8.56
N VAL A 174 -15.44 -13.84 -9.49
CA VAL A 174 -15.50 -12.72 -10.45
C VAL A 174 -16.89 -12.09 -10.35
N LEU A 175 -16.96 -10.84 -9.89
CA LEU A 175 -18.20 -10.18 -9.48
C LEU A 175 -18.82 -9.30 -10.59
N ILE A 176 -18.44 -9.52 -11.85
CA ILE A 176 -18.87 -8.75 -13.04
C ILE A 176 -19.25 -9.69 -14.18
N GLN A 177 -20.13 -9.23 -15.09
CA GLN A 177 -20.59 -9.99 -16.24
C GLN A 177 -19.52 -9.97 -17.34
N THR A 178 -18.70 -11.02 -17.41
CA THR A 178 -17.50 -11.08 -18.27
C THR A 178 -17.82 -11.24 -19.76
N ASP A 179 -19.04 -11.68 -20.06
CA ASP A 179 -19.65 -11.79 -21.38
C ASP A 179 -20.17 -10.46 -21.94
N LEU A 180 -20.45 -9.47 -21.07
CA LEU A 180 -20.86 -8.11 -21.44
C LEU A 180 -19.72 -7.07 -21.27
N MET A 181 -18.48 -7.53 -21.03
CA MET A 181 -17.35 -6.63 -20.75
C MET A 181 -16.84 -5.95 -22.03
N LEU A 182 -17.05 -4.64 -22.14
CA LEU A 182 -16.58 -3.80 -23.26
C LEU A 182 -15.46 -2.84 -22.81
N THR A 183 -14.45 -2.67 -23.67
CA THR A 183 -13.30 -1.78 -23.41
C THR A 183 -13.74 -0.33 -23.31
N GLY A 184 -13.49 0.31 -22.17
CA GLY A 184 -13.84 1.71 -21.93
C GLY A 184 -15.28 1.94 -21.43
N GLU A 185 -16.09 0.89 -21.29
CA GLU A 185 -17.38 0.95 -20.61
C GLU A 185 -17.26 0.46 -19.16
N ALA A 186 -18.25 0.76 -18.32
CA ALA A 186 -18.22 0.41 -16.90
C ALA A 186 -18.82 -1.00 -16.69
N PRO A 187 -18.06 -1.98 -16.13
CA PRO A 187 -18.51 -3.36 -16.05
C PRO A 187 -19.75 -3.54 -15.17
N GLU A 188 -20.77 -4.20 -15.72
CA GLU A 188 -22.01 -4.49 -15.00
C GLU A 188 -21.84 -5.67 -14.04
N PRO A 189 -22.51 -5.66 -12.87
CA PRO A 189 -22.25 -6.59 -11.78
C PRO A 189 -22.86 -7.97 -12.07
N HIS A 190 -22.19 -9.03 -11.58
CA HIS A 190 -22.69 -10.40 -11.64
C HIS A 190 -22.97 -10.94 -10.22
N PRO A 191 -24.13 -11.56 -9.95
CA PRO A 191 -25.31 -11.65 -10.82
C PRO A 191 -25.96 -10.26 -10.99
N SER A 192 -27.03 -10.15 -11.78
CA SER A 192 -27.74 -8.88 -11.98
C SER A 192 -28.41 -8.37 -10.68
N PRO A 193 -28.73 -7.06 -10.56
CA PRO A 193 -29.25 -6.49 -9.31
C PRO A 193 -30.60 -7.05 -8.82
N ASP A 194 -31.42 -7.59 -9.72
CA ASP A 194 -32.65 -8.33 -9.42
C ASP A 194 -32.39 -9.73 -8.81
N GLN A 195 -31.16 -10.24 -8.96
CA GLN A 195 -30.69 -11.55 -8.49
C GLN A 195 -29.68 -11.43 -7.32
N LEU A 196 -29.73 -10.32 -6.58
CA LEU A 196 -28.89 -10.04 -5.40
C LEU A 196 -28.85 -11.24 -4.42
N GLN A 197 -27.64 -11.75 -4.16
CA GLN A 197 -27.38 -12.84 -3.22
C GLN A 197 -26.74 -12.30 -1.92
N ASP A 198 -27.48 -12.35 -0.81
CA ASP A 198 -26.95 -11.99 0.53
C ASP A 198 -26.28 -13.19 1.22
N ARG A 199 -25.23 -12.94 2.01
CA ARG A 199 -24.57 -13.92 2.88
C ARG A 199 -24.12 -13.26 4.18
N TRP A 200 -24.44 -13.92 5.30
CA TRP A 200 -24.09 -13.48 6.66
C TRP A 200 -23.39 -14.58 7.47
N ASP A 201 -22.72 -15.51 6.79
CA ASP A 201 -21.86 -16.55 7.36
C ASP A 201 -20.45 -16.01 7.71
N ASP A 202 -19.60 -16.87 8.29
CA ASP A 202 -18.22 -16.55 8.66
C ASP A 202 -17.24 -16.52 7.47
N THR A 203 -17.63 -17.01 6.29
CA THR A 203 -16.78 -17.15 5.10
C THR A 203 -16.86 -15.97 4.12
N HIS A 204 -17.85 -15.09 4.28
CA HIS A 204 -18.07 -13.92 3.42
C HIS A 204 -17.99 -12.59 4.17
N VAL A 205 -17.74 -11.51 3.42
CA VAL A 205 -17.87 -10.13 3.92
C VAL A 205 -19.31 -9.85 4.32
N LYS A 206 -19.50 -9.47 5.59
CA LYS A 206 -20.80 -9.05 6.13
C LYS A 206 -21.14 -7.65 5.64
N LEU A 207 -21.77 -7.58 4.47
CA LEU A 207 -22.10 -6.33 3.79
C LEU A 207 -23.04 -5.45 4.64
N PRO A 208 -22.89 -4.11 4.58
CA PRO A 208 -23.71 -3.19 5.37
C PRO A 208 -25.19 -3.21 4.96
N CYS A 209 -25.49 -3.65 3.73
CA CYS A 209 -26.83 -3.78 3.17
C CYS A 209 -27.49 -5.16 3.37
N SER A 210 -26.84 -6.10 4.05
CA SER A 210 -27.45 -7.39 4.39
C SER A 210 -28.71 -7.21 5.25
N THR A 211 -29.75 -8.02 5.00
CA THR A 211 -30.97 -8.04 5.83
C THR A 211 -30.69 -8.49 7.27
N HIS A 212 -29.61 -9.24 7.47
CA HIS A 212 -29.11 -9.71 8.76
C HIS A 212 -28.33 -8.63 9.55
N ASN A 213 -28.05 -7.47 8.94
CA ASN A 213 -27.40 -6.34 9.60
C ASN A 213 -28.39 -5.57 10.48
N LEU A 214 -28.72 -6.14 11.64
CA LEU A 214 -29.67 -5.56 12.59
C LEU A 214 -29.00 -4.56 13.57
N PHE A 215 -29.81 -3.66 14.12
CA PHE A 215 -29.42 -2.64 15.09
C PHE A 215 -30.45 -2.53 16.22
N PRO A 216 -30.06 -2.58 17.52
CA PRO A 216 -30.98 -2.44 18.63
C PRO A 216 -31.42 -0.99 18.82
N THR A 217 -32.73 -0.76 18.87
CA THR A 217 -33.34 0.56 19.10
C THR A 217 -33.66 0.80 20.57
N ASP A 218 -34.05 -0.25 21.29
CA ASP A 218 -34.20 -0.26 22.74
C ASP A 218 -33.70 -1.61 23.31
N ARG A 219 -34.21 -2.06 24.46
CA ARG A 219 -33.79 -3.33 25.08
C ARG A 219 -34.43 -4.57 24.43
N THR A 220 -35.48 -4.39 23.63
CA THR A 220 -36.33 -5.45 23.06
C THR A 220 -36.56 -5.31 21.56
N THR A 221 -36.47 -4.11 20.98
CA THR A 221 -36.66 -3.90 19.53
C THR A 221 -35.35 -3.82 18.78
N VAL A 222 -35.34 -4.42 17.57
CA VAL A 222 -34.26 -4.32 16.59
C VAL A 222 -34.84 -3.88 15.25
N GLN A 223 -34.08 -3.09 14.50
CA GLN A 223 -34.43 -2.70 13.12
C GLN A 223 -33.27 -2.95 12.15
N SER A 224 -33.57 -2.87 10.85
CA SER A 224 -32.58 -2.82 9.76
C SER A 224 -31.57 -1.69 9.99
N ARG A 225 -30.28 -2.04 10.16
CA ARG A 225 -29.20 -1.04 10.21
C ARG A 225 -29.01 -0.38 8.85
N TRP A 226 -29.30 -1.10 7.76
CA TRP A 226 -29.23 -0.53 6.41
C TRP A 226 -30.24 0.61 6.23
N ASP A 227 -31.45 0.51 6.80
CA ASP A 227 -32.42 1.60 6.79
C ASP A 227 -32.00 2.78 7.66
N LEU A 228 -31.28 2.56 8.76
CA LEU A 228 -30.63 3.63 9.52
C LEU A 228 -29.52 4.31 8.71
N ILE A 229 -28.66 3.54 8.03
CA ILE A 229 -27.60 4.05 7.15
C ILE A 229 -28.21 4.88 6.02
N ARG A 230 -29.23 4.36 5.33
CA ARG A 230 -29.98 5.06 4.28
C ARG A 230 -30.61 6.36 4.78
N LYS A 231 -31.38 6.32 5.87
CA LYS A 231 -31.98 7.52 6.49
C LYS A 231 -30.95 8.53 6.98
N ALA A 232 -29.74 8.10 7.32
CA ALA A 232 -28.67 8.98 7.78
C ALA A 232 -27.87 9.61 6.63
N LEU A 233 -27.59 8.87 5.57
CA LEU A 233 -26.78 9.30 4.42
C LEU A 233 -27.58 9.98 3.30
N SER A 234 -28.91 9.84 3.28
CA SER A 234 -29.79 10.63 2.38
C SER A 234 -30.14 12.04 2.89
N VAL A 235 -29.52 12.50 3.98
CA VAL A 235 -29.67 13.88 4.49
C VAL A 235 -28.51 14.73 3.97
N PRO A 236 -28.74 15.95 3.44
CA PRO A 236 -27.67 16.85 3.02
C PRO A 236 -26.70 17.19 4.17
N PHE A 237 -25.40 17.15 3.89
CA PHE A 237 -24.38 17.64 4.81
C PHE A 237 -24.17 19.14 4.59
N SER A 238 -24.02 19.92 5.66
CA SER A 238 -23.62 21.34 5.59
C SER A 238 -22.33 21.63 6.37
N SER A 239 -21.87 20.67 7.16
CA SER A 239 -20.73 20.79 8.07
C SER A 239 -20.12 19.42 8.39
N ALA A 240 -18.92 19.41 8.97
CA ALA A 240 -18.28 18.20 9.47
C ALA A 240 -19.03 17.58 10.68
N HIS A 241 -19.90 18.33 11.35
CA HIS A 241 -20.75 17.81 12.43
C HIS A 241 -21.88 16.95 11.86
N ASP A 242 -22.49 17.33 10.73
CA ASP A 242 -23.55 16.54 10.08
C ASP A 242 -23.03 15.17 9.62
N VAL A 243 -21.81 15.14 9.08
CA VAL A 243 -21.13 13.89 8.66
C VAL A 243 -20.89 12.98 9.88
N LYS A 244 -20.36 13.54 10.98
CA LYS A 244 -20.19 12.83 12.25
C LYS A 244 -21.53 12.29 12.75
N ASP A 245 -22.55 13.14 12.86
CA ASP A 245 -23.82 12.79 13.48
C ASP A 245 -24.63 11.82 12.60
N ALA A 246 -24.45 11.85 11.28
CA ALA A 246 -24.93 10.80 10.38
C ALA A 246 -24.26 9.45 10.65
N ILE A 247 -22.92 9.41 10.71
CA ILE A 247 -22.16 8.17 11.01
C ILE A 247 -22.52 7.61 12.40
N MET A 248 -22.78 8.48 13.38
CA MET A 248 -23.13 8.07 14.74
C MET A 248 -24.53 7.46 14.87
N LYS A 249 -25.50 7.80 14.00
CA LYS A 249 -26.87 7.24 14.03
C LYS A 249 -26.91 5.70 13.99
N TYR A 250 -25.95 5.07 13.30
CA TYR A 250 -25.81 3.60 13.19
C TYR A 250 -24.55 3.04 13.88
N ASN A 251 -23.83 3.88 14.65
CA ASN A 251 -22.64 3.52 15.43
C ASN A 251 -22.72 3.99 16.90
N THR A 252 -23.91 4.14 17.49
CA THR A 252 -24.12 4.70 18.85
C THR A 252 -23.24 4.08 19.94
N GLY A 253 -22.98 2.77 19.89
CA GLY A 253 -22.09 2.07 20.82
C GLY A 253 -20.63 2.56 20.81
N GLN A 254 -20.22 3.34 19.82
CA GLN A 254 -18.89 3.93 19.68
C GLN A 254 -18.81 5.40 20.17
N ALA A 255 -19.94 5.99 20.62
CA ALA A 255 -20.07 7.42 20.92
C ALA A 255 -19.13 7.95 22.02
N LYS A 256 -18.53 7.07 22.83
CA LYS A 256 -17.52 7.43 23.85
C LYS A 256 -16.07 7.23 23.39
N GLY A 257 -15.84 6.60 22.24
CA GLY A 257 -14.51 6.21 21.76
C GLY A 257 -14.08 6.85 20.44
N TRP A 258 -15.03 7.23 19.56
CA TRP A 258 -14.69 7.83 18.26
C TRP A 258 -14.59 9.35 18.34
N SER A 259 -13.53 9.89 17.73
CA SER A 259 -13.30 11.33 17.57
C SER A 259 -13.28 11.70 16.09
N PHE A 260 -13.83 12.88 15.77
CA PHE A 260 -13.86 13.45 14.42
C PHE A 260 -13.02 14.73 14.28
N THR A 261 -12.13 14.99 15.25
CA THR A 261 -11.31 16.21 15.29
C THR A 261 -10.51 16.45 14.01
N ALA A 262 -9.95 15.42 13.37
CA ALA A 262 -9.17 15.60 12.15
C ALA A 262 -10.06 16.03 10.97
N LEU A 263 -11.28 15.48 10.87
CA LEU A 263 -12.26 15.89 9.86
C LEU A 263 -12.78 17.32 10.13
N HIS A 264 -13.04 17.67 11.40
CA HIS A 264 -13.48 19.02 11.78
C HIS A 264 -12.38 20.06 11.51
N VAL A 265 -11.10 19.74 11.81
CA VAL A 265 -9.94 20.61 11.50
C VAL A 265 -9.72 20.74 9.99
N TYR A 266 -9.92 19.65 9.23
CA TYR A 266 -9.81 19.67 7.76
C TYR A 266 -10.85 20.60 7.15
N CYS A 267 -12.14 20.38 7.44
CA CYS A 267 -13.23 21.20 6.89
C CYS A 267 -13.16 22.66 7.35
N LYS A 268 -12.65 22.96 8.55
CA LYS A 268 -12.43 24.34 9.04
C LYS A 268 -11.30 25.08 8.30
N ARG A 269 -10.42 24.37 7.58
CA ARG A 269 -9.31 24.95 6.81
C ARG A 269 -9.65 25.22 5.34
N LEU A 270 -10.83 24.79 4.88
CA LEU A 270 -11.31 25.02 3.52
C LEU A 270 -11.80 26.46 3.33
N GLN A 271 -11.62 27.00 2.13
CA GLN A 271 -12.27 28.24 1.70
C GLN A 271 -13.78 28.03 1.48
N ALA A 272 -14.56 29.10 1.38
CA ALA A 272 -16.02 29.02 1.27
C ALA A 272 -16.49 28.21 0.05
N SER A 273 -15.85 28.39 -1.12
CA SER A 273 -16.11 27.61 -2.34
C SER A 273 -15.70 26.13 -2.19
N GLU A 274 -14.55 25.88 -1.57
CA GLU A 274 -14.02 24.54 -1.31
C GLU A 274 -14.95 23.75 -0.37
N ALA A 275 -15.45 24.39 0.68
CA ALA A 275 -16.45 23.84 1.58
C ALA A 275 -17.79 23.61 0.86
N GLN A 276 -18.24 24.55 0.02
CA GLN A 276 -19.45 24.38 -0.79
C GLN A 276 -19.36 23.15 -1.71
N GLN A 277 -18.22 22.92 -2.38
CA GLN A 277 -18.04 21.72 -3.20
C GLN A 277 -17.87 20.44 -2.36
N MET A 278 -17.23 20.51 -1.18
CA MET A 278 -17.12 19.33 -0.30
C MET A 278 -18.49 18.88 0.22
N PHE A 279 -19.33 19.81 0.69
CA PHE A 279 -20.61 19.50 1.32
C PHE A 279 -21.79 19.42 0.33
N GLY A 280 -21.77 20.20 -0.76
CA GLY A 280 -22.84 20.25 -1.76
C GLY A 280 -22.64 19.33 -2.97
N GLU A 281 -21.42 18.87 -3.26
CA GLU A 281 -21.14 17.96 -4.39
C GLU A 281 -20.52 16.65 -3.89
N LEU A 282 -19.32 16.70 -3.31
CA LEU A 282 -18.48 15.51 -3.06
C LEU A 282 -19.08 14.54 -2.04
N LEU A 283 -19.43 15.02 -0.84
CA LEU A 283 -19.99 14.15 0.21
C LEU A 283 -21.38 13.58 -0.15
N PRO A 284 -22.30 14.34 -0.79
CA PRO A 284 -23.52 13.78 -1.37
C PRO A 284 -23.27 12.66 -2.39
N GLU A 285 -22.36 12.86 -3.35
CA GLU A 285 -22.06 11.81 -4.35
C GLU A 285 -21.37 10.58 -3.73
N MET A 286 -20.47 10.78 -2.76
CA MET A 286 -19.91 9.68 -1.97
C MET A 286 -21.01 8.92 -1.21
N ALA A 287 -22.01 9.61 -0.66
CA ALA A 287 -23.13 9.00 0.04
C ALA A 287 -24.04 8.20 -0.92
N GLN A 288 -24.35 8.74 -2.10
CA GLN A 288 -25.11 8.02 -3.12
C GLN A 288 -24.34 6.78 -3.61
N LEU A 289 -23.03 6.88 -3.84
CA LEU A 289 -22.17 5.75 -4.17
C LEU A 289 -22.18 4.68 -3.07
N ALA A 290 -22.09 5.07 -1.79
CA ALA A 290 -22.20 4.11 -0.68
C ALA A 290 -23.58 3.42 -0.65
N LEU A 291 -24.66 4.16 -0.91
CA LEU A 291 -26.04 3.64 -0.95
C LEU A 291 -26.36 2.80 -2.20
N ARG A 292 -25.54 2.86 -3.26
CA ARG A 292 -25.61 1.95 -4.41
C ARG A 292 -25.14 0.52 -4.11
N ALA A 293 -24.65 0.23 -2.90
CA ALA A 293 -24.19 -1.11 -2.50
C ALA A 293 -25.11 -2.29 -2.91
N PRO A 294 -26.44 -2.26 -2.71
CA PRO A 294 -27.32 -3.37 -3.12
C PRO A 294 -27.42 -3.57 -4.65
N ARG A 295 -27.04 -2.56 -5.44
CA ARG A 295 -27.04 -2.61 -6.92
C ARG A 295 -25.67 -2.99 -7.50
N LEU A 296 -24.57 -2.77 -6.77
CA LEU A 296 -23.21 -3.01 -7.25
C LEU A 296 -22.60 -4.28 -6.66
N LEU A 297 -22.94 -4.62 -5.42
CA LEU A 297 -22.36 -5.73 -4.65
C LEU A 297 -23.37 -6.88 -4.60
N THR A 298 -23.72 -7.39 -5.77
CA THR A 298 -24.81 -8.36 -6.00
C THR A 298 -24.41 -9.80 -5.68
N GLN A 299 -23.11 -10.10 -5.69
CA GLN A 299 -22.54 -11.37 -5.25
C GLN A 299 -21.85 -11.22 -3.88
N PRO A 300 -21.95 -12.23 -2.99
CA PRO A 300 -21.15 -12.30 -1.77
C PRO A 300 -19.65 -12.22 -2.07
N ILE A 301 -18.94 -11.34 -1.38
CA ILE A 301 -17.48 -11.26 -1.45
C ILE A 301 -16.91 -12.30 -0.46
N PRO A 302 -16.27 -13.39 -0.89
CA PRO A 302 -15.67 -14.36 0.03
C PRO A 302 -14.38 -13.81 0.64
N LEU A 303 -14.08 -14.23 1.86
CA LEU A 303 -12.90 -13.80 2.60
C LEU A 303 -11.66 -14.55 2.10
N LEU A 304 -10.59 -13.81 1.85
CA LEU A 304 -9.25 -14.33 1.56
C LEU A 304 -8.59 -14.77 2.86
N ARG A 305 -9.05 -15.93 3.36
CA ARG A 305 -8.59 -16.58 4.60
C ARG A 305 -7.16 -17.11 4.50
N THR A 306 -6.51 -17.23 5.65
CA THR A 306 -5.24 -17.91 5.86
C THR A 306 -5.18 -19.31 5.23
N GLN A 307 -4.02 -19.66 4.67
CA GLN A 307 -3.71 -20.90 3.95
C GLN A 307 -4.55 -21.19 2.69
N CYS A 308 -5.37 -20.24 2.23
CA CYS A 308 -6.30 -20.43 1.11
C CYS A 308 -5.88 -19.62 -0.12
N CYS A 309 -5.32 -20.28 -1.13
CA CYS A 309 -5.05 -19.65 -2.44
C CYS A 309 -6.35 -19.30 -3.16
N ARG A 310 -6.70 -18.01 -3.24
CA ARG A 310 -7.93 -17.53 -3.87
C ARG A 310 -7.75 -16.13 -4.46
N SER A 311 -8.40 -15.90 -5.60
CA SER A 311 -8.49 -14.63 -6.31
C SER A 311 -9.91 -14.05 -6.25
N LEU A 312 -10.03 -12.73 -6.13
CA LEU A 312 -11.25 -11.96 -6.31
C LEU A 312 -11.03 -10.95 -7.44
N THR A 313 -11.91 -10.89 -8.44
CA THR A 313 -11.95 -9.78 -9.42
C THR A 313 -13.24 -8.98 -9.25
N LEU A 314 -13.09 -7.67 -9.04
CA LEU A 314 -14.16 -6.68 -8.90
C LEU A 314 -13.95 -5.55 -9.92
N SER A 315 -14.99 -4.78 -10.24
CA SER A 315 -14.81 -3.51 -10.96
C SER A 315 -14.24 -2.41 -10.05
N GLN A 316 -13.54 -1.43 -10.63
CA GLN A 316 -13.11 -0.23 -9.92
C GLN A 316 -14.30 0.49 -9.24
N GLU A 317 -15.50 0.47 -9.84
CA GLU A 317 -16.70 1.05 -9.23
C GLU A 317 -17.22 0.25 -8.01
N GLN A 318 -17.20 -1.09 -8.07
CA GLN A 318 -17.51 -1.92 -6.90
C GLN A 318 -16.55 -1.62 -5.75
N VAL A 319 -15.25 -1.51 -6.04
CA VAL A 319 -14.22 -1.13 -5.06
C VAL A 319 -14.46 0.28 -4.50
N SER A 320 -14.83 1.24 -5.36
CA SER A 320 -15.20 2.60 -4.94
C SER A 320 -16.43 2.61 -4.01
N CYS A 321 -17.43 1.77 -4.28
CA CYS A 321 -18.61 1.57 -3.42
C CYS A 321 -18.25 0.98 -2.05
N LEU A 322 -17.31 0.04 -1.99
CA LEU A 322 -16.78 -0.50 -0.73
C LEU A 322 -16.02 0.58 0.06
N LEU A 323 -15.20 1.40 -0.60
CA LEU A 323 -14.45 2.46 0.05
C LEU A 323 -15.32 3.63 0.53
N ALA A 324 -16.40 3.97 -0.20
CA ALA A 324 -17.38 4.93 0.29
C ALA A 324 -18.09 4.43 1.55
N ASN A 325 -18.43 3.13 1.61
CA ASN A 325 -18.95 2.49 2.82
C ASN A 325 -17.93 2.46 3.98
N ALA A 326 -16.64 2.27 3.68
CA ALA A 326 -15.56 2.37 4.66
C ALA A 326 -15.39 3.79 5.23
N PHE A 327 -15.49 4.82 4.38
CA PHE A 327 -15.46 6.24 4.78
C PHE A 327 -16.60 6.57 5.75
N PHE A 328 -17.84 6.20 5.41
CA PHE A 328 -19.00 6.36 6.29
C PHE A 328 -19.07 5.32 7.43
N CYS A 329 -18.05 4.48 7.60
CA CYS A 329 -17.94 3.53 8.70
C CYS A 329 -19.16 2.58 8.83
N THR A 330 -19.70 2.10 7.71
CA THR A 330 -20.95 1.32 7.69
C THR A 330 -20.73 -0.18 7.97
N PHE A 331 -19.51 -0.70 7.78
CA PHE A 331 -19.26 -2.15 7.87
C PHE A 331 -19.51 -2.69 9.29
N PRO A 332 -20.47 -3.62 9.47
CA PRO A 332 -20.82 -4.15 10.78
C PRO A 332 -19.73 -5.09 11.32
N ARG A 333 -19.67 -5.24 12.65
CA ARG A 333 -18.70 -6.08 13.38
C ARG A 333 -17.21 -5.68 13.24
N ARG A 334 -16.85 -4.73 12.35
CA ARG A 334 -15.47 -4.24 12.13
C ARG A 334 -15.01 -3.11 13.06
N ASN A 335 -15.68 -2.93 14.20
CA ASN A 335 -15.45 -1.81 15.14
C ASN A 335 -14.96 -2.28 16.53
N SER A 336 -14.40 -3.49 16.65
CA SER A 336 -13.83 -4.03 17.89
C SER A 336 -12.92 -5.24 17.61
N HIS A 337 -11.68 -5.20 18.09
CA HIS A 337 -10.70 -6.30 17.97
C HIS A 337 -11.05 -7.54 18.82
N ARG A 338 -12.13 -7.52 19.63
CA ARG A 338 -12.57 -8.65 20.48
C ARG A 338 -13.66 -9.50 19.82
N THR A 339 -13.67 -9.62 18.50
CA THR A 339 -14.79 -10.20 17.74
C THR A 339 -14.32 -11.08 16.59
N GLU A 340 -15.29 -11.67 15.88
CA GLU A 340 -15.19 -12.46 14.64
C GLU A 340 -14.11 -12.01 13.63
N PHE A 341 -13.85 -10.70 13.50
CA PHE A 341 -12.88 -10.14 12.56
C PHE A 341 -11.55 -9.70 13.21
N SER A 342 -11.17 -10.29 14.35
CA SER A 342 -9.92 -9.97 15.05
C SER A 342 -8.64 -10.22 14.22
N ASN A 343 -8.67 -11.19 13.30
CA ASN A 343 -7.57 -11.50 12.37
C ASN A 343 -7.62 -10.71 11.04
N TYR A 344 -8.41 -9.63 10.97
CA TYR A 344 -8.54 -8.77 9.78
C TYR A 344 -8.15 -7.32 10.11
N PRO A 345 -7.64 -6.53 9.15
CA PRO A 345 -7.29 -5.12 9.40
C PRO A 345 -8.51 -4.19 9.63
N ASP A 346 -8.25 -2.99 10.16
CA ASP A 346 -9.26 -1.93 10.32
C ASP A 346 -9.69 -1.37 8.95
N ILE A 347 -10.92 -1.69 8.50
CA ILE A 347 -11.50 -1.17 7.26
C ILE A 347 -12.22 0.17 7.44
N ASN A 348 -13.00 0.37 8.51
CA ASN A 348 -13.77 1.60 8.72
C ASN A 348 -12.85 2.80 9.05
N PHE A 349 -13.13 3.97 8.48
CA PHE A 349 -12.24 5.14 8.53
C PHE A 349 -12.36 5.95 9.84
N SER A 350 -13.00 5.45 10.90
CA SER A 350 -13.23 6.19 12.14
C SER A 350 -11.94 6.70 12.79
N ARG A 351 -10.87 5.91 12.70
CA ARG A 351 -9.52 6.29 13.15
C ARG A 351 -8.89 7.38 12.28
N LEU A 352 -9.23 7.48 11.00
CA LEU A 352 -8.72 8.54 10.11
C LEU A 352 -9.23 9.93 10.54
N PHE A 353 -10.42 9.98 11.14
CA PHE A 353 -11.02 11.21 11.65
C PHE A 353 -10.50 11.62 13.04
N GLU A 354 -9.66 10.82 13.68
CA GLU A 354 -9.14 11.04 15.04
C GLU A 354 -7.93 11.99 15.09
N GLY A 355 -7.78 12.74 16.19
CA GLY A 355 -6.61 13.60 16.43
C GLY A 355 -6.57 14.87 15.57
N SER A 356 -5.37 15.45 15.39
CA SER A 356 -5.19 16.74 14.71
C SER A 356 -3.85 16.88 13.97
N SER A 357 -3.08 15.79 13.80
CA SER A 357 -1.77 15.84 13.14
C SER A 357 -1.89 16.22 11.66
N GLN A 358 -0.88 16.93 11.13
CA GLN A 358 -0.84 17.29 9.71
C GLN A 358 -0.90 16.06 8.80
N SER A 359 -0.23 14.98 9.20
CA SER A 359 -0.23 13.67 8.54
C SER A 359 -1.67 13.17 8.26
N LYS A 360 -2.61 13.30 9.20
CA LYS A 360 -4.05 12.97 8.99
C LYS A 360 -4.74 13.91 7.99
N GLN A 361 -4.36 15.19 7.95
CA GLN A 361 -4.93 16.18 7.02
C GLN A 361 -4.54 15.88 5.57
N GLU A 362 -3.27 15.55 5.33
CA GLU A 362 -2.76 15.19 4.00
C GLU A 362 -3.34 13.84 3.53
N LYS A 363 -3.53 12.87 4.44
CA LYS A 363 -4.30 11.64 4.14
C LYS A 363 -5.73 11.94 3.68
N LEU A 364 -6.45 12.80 4.42
CA LEU A 364 -7.81 13.21 4.06
C LEU A 364 -7.84 13.92 2.69
N LYS A 365 -6.89 14.84 2.44
CA LYS A 365 -6.73 15.53 1.14
C LYS A 365 -6.57 14.53 0.00
N THR A 366 -5.74 13.50 0.20
CA THR A 366 -5.45 12.44 -0.78
C THR A 366 -6.68 11.57 -1.08
N LEU A 367 -7.35 11.06 -0.03
CA LEU A 367 -8.49 10.15 -0.19
C LEU A 367 -9.72 10.87 -0.75
N LEU A 368 -9.92 12.15 -0.41
CA LEU A 368 -10.97 12.98 -1.01
C LEU A 368 -10.68 13.33 -2.48
N TRP A 369 -9.41 13.39 -2.91
CA TRP A 369 -9.06 13.50 -4.34
C TRP A 369 -9.51 12.26 -5.13
N TYR A 370 -9.26 11.05 -4.61
CA TYR A 370 -9.75 9.81 -5.20
C TYR A 370 -11.27 9.80 -5.35
N PHE A 371 -12.01 10.06 -4.26
CA PHE A 371 -13.47 10.11 -4.30
C PHE A 371 -13.98 11.15 -5.31
N ARG A 372 -13.34 12.33 -5.39
CA ARG A 372 -13.67 13.37 -6.39
C ARG A 372 -13.52 12.85 -7.82
N ARG A 373 -12.44 12.14 -8.15
CA ARG A 373 -12.25 11.59 -9.50
C ARG A 373 -13.30 10.52 -9.82
N ILE A 374 -13.55 9.56 -8.93
CA ILE A 374 -14.46 8.44 -9.24
C ILE A 374 -15.96 8.79 -9.17
N THR A 375 -16.35 9.92 -8.54
CA THR A 375 -17.72 10.44 -8.65
C THR A 375 -17.93 11.33 -9.88
N GLN A 376 -16.89 12.03 -10.34
CA GLN A 376 -16.95 12.83 -11.57
C GLN A 376 -16.82 11.98 -12.84
N GLN A 377 -16.11 10.85 -12.79
CA GLN A 377 -15.91 9.92 -13.89
C GLN A 377 -16.03 8.47 -13.38
N ARG A 378 -17.12 7.77 -13.75
CA ARG A 378 -17.36 6.36 -13.43
C ARG A 378 -16.16 5.52 -13.93
N PRO A 379 -15.41 4.83 -13.07
CA PRO A 379 -14.22 4.10 -13.50
C PRO A 379 -14.59 2.76 -14.16
N THR A 380 -13.82 2.39 -15.18
CA THR A 380 -14.19 1.36 -16.18
C THR A 380 -13.36 0.08 -16.11
N GLY A 381 -12.35 0.03 -15.25
CA GLY A 381 -11.48 -1.13 -15.11
C GLY A 381 -11.96 -2.21 -14.15
N LEU A 382 -11.21 -3.31 -14.16
CA LEU A 382 -11.24 -4.34 -13.11
C LEU A 382 -9.99 -4.27 -12.22
N ILE A 383 -10.09 -4.88 -11.04
CA ILE A 383 -8.98 -5.09 -10.10
C ILE A 383 -9.05 -6.54 -9.62
N THR A 384 -7.91 -7.24 -9.63
CA THR A 384 -7.78 -8.59 -9.06
C THR A 384 -6.99 -8.53 -7.75
N TYR A 385 -7.51 -9.17 -6.70
CA TYR A 385 -6.83 -9.39 -5.42
C TYR A 385 -6.63 -10.89 -5.23
N THR A 386 -5.39 -11.35 -5.17
CA THR A 386 -5.02 -12.77 -5.10
C THR A 386 -4.19 -13.04 -3.86
N ARG A 387 -4.75 -13.81 -2.91
CA ARG A 387 -3.95 -14.39 -1.82
C ARG A 387 -3.22 -15.60 -2.36
N GLN A 388 -1.89 -15.57 -2.33
CA GLN A 388 -1.03 -16.70 -2.71
C GLN A 388 -0.42 -17.29 -1.43
N CYS A 389 -0.44 -18.62 -1.34
CA CYS A 389 0.08 -19.39 -0.22
C CYS A 389 0.92 -20.57 -0.76
N LEU A 390 2.17 -20.68 -0.31
CA LEU A 390 3.07 -21.75 -0.75
C LEU A 390 3.07 -22.92 0.25
N GLN A 391 2.59 -24.07 -0.21
CA GLN A 391 2.60 -25.34 0.53
C GLN A 391 3.90 -26.15 0.32
N ARG A 392 4.74 -25.75 -0.65
CA ARG A 392 6.09 -26.25 -0.86
C ARG A 392 7.00 -25.04 -1.08
N LEU A 393 8.12 -25.00 -0.36
CA LEU A 393 9.10 -23.92 -0.41
C LEU A 393 10.44 -24.47 -0.94
N PRO A 394 11.30 -23.65 -1.54
CA PRO A 394 12.56 -24.09 -2.11
C PRO A 394 13.50 -24.74 -1.08
N SER A 395 14.25 -25.74 -1.52
CA SER A 395 15.38 -26.25 -0.75
C SER A 395 16.58 -25.33 -0.98
N TRP A 396 16.60 -24.19 -0.26
CA TRP A 396 17.64 -23.16 -0.37
C TRP A 396 19.08 -23.68 -0.26
N SER A 397 19.27 -24.81 0.41
CA SER A 397 20.57 -25.49 0.59
C SER A 397 20.95 -26.46 -0.54
N SER A 398 20.21 -26.44 -1.65
CA SER A 398 20.44 -27.27 -2.83
C SER A 398 19.85 -26.58 -4.08
N SER A 399 19.90 -25.25 -4.13
CA SER A 399 19.49 -24.49 -5.32
C SER A 399 20.70 -24.15 -6.18
N GLU A 400 20.66 -24.66 -7.41
CA GLU A 400 21.65 -24.40 -8.45
C GLU A 400 21.32 -23.13 -9.27
N LYS A 401 20.28 -22.38 -8.88
CA LYS A 401 19.89 -21.13 -9.57
C LYS A 401 21.00 -20.09 -9.42
N GLN A 402 21.39 -19.46 -10.53
CA GLN A 402 22.31 -18.33 -10.57
C GLN A 402 21.56 -17.00 -10.37
N PHE A 403 22.28 -15.98 -9.92
CA PHE A 403 21.70 -14.66 -9.66
C PHE A 403 21.30 -13.94 -10.96
N SER A 404 20.11 -13.33 -10.97
CA SER A 404 19.53 -12.62 -12.10
C SER A 404 20.14 -11.21 -12.31
N LYS A 405 19.70 -10.48 -13.35
CA LYS A 405 20.19 -9.12 -13.60
C LYS A 405 19.77 -8.20 -12.44
N LEU A 406 20.70 -7.34 -12.01
CA LEU A 406 20.44 -6.26 -11.07
C LEU A 406 20.58 -4.90 -11.78
N ARG A 407 19.62 -4.00 -11.55
CA ARG A 407 19.77 -2.54 -11.65
C ARG A 407 19.58 -1.98 -10.24
N ILE A 408 20.44 -1.07 -9.80
CA ILE A 408 20.35 -0.44 -8.47
C ILE A 408 20.51 1.08 -8.55
N SER A 409 19.61 1.82 -7.91
CA SER A 409 19.48 3.27 -8.02
C SER A 409 19.29 3.92 -6.66
N CYS A 410 19.96 5.05 -6.41
CA CYS A 410 19.66 5.88 -5.23
C CYS A 410 18.57 6.91 -5.51
N GLU A 411 18.30 7.22 -6.79
CA GLU A 411 17.19 8.05 -7.24
C GLU A 411 15.98 7.21 -7.69
N GLY A 412 14.79 7.80 -7.56
CA GLY A 412 13.52 7.21 -7.98
C GLY A 412 12.78 6.42 -6.89
N THR A 413 11.59 5.93 -7.25
CA THR A 413 10.69 5.16 -6.39
C THR A 413 10.11 3.93 -7.11
N ILE A 414 9.56 3.01 -6.33
CA ILE A 414 9.00 1.74 -6.79
C ILE A 414 7.76 1.98 -7.67
N GLU A 415 6.92 2.95 -7.34
CA GLU A 415 5.69 3.24 -8.09
C GLU A 415 5.94 4.00 -9.40
N GLU A 416 6.87 4.96 -9.42
CA GLU A 416 7.14 5.77 -10.63
C GLU A 416 8.06 5.04 -11.62
N GLN A 417 9.29 4.71 -11.21
CA GLN A 417 10.28 4.12 -12.13
C GLN A 417 10.15 2.59 -12.23
N GLY A 418 9.44 1.95 -11.31
CA GLY A 418 9.05 0.53 -11.40
C GLY A 418 7.81 0.25 -12.24
N TYR A 419 7.33 1.17 -13.09
CA TYR A 419 6.13 0.97 -13.93
C TYR A 419 6.17 -0.35 -14.74
N GLY A 420 5.07 -1.12 -14.75
CA GLY A 420 5.03 -2.45 -15.39
C GLY A 420 5.91 -3.55 -14.77
N MET A 421 6.67 -3.27 -13.71
CA MET A 421 7.35 -4.30 -12.91
C MET A 421 6.41 -4.84 -11.84
N LEU A 422 6.80 -5.94 -11.19
CA LEU A 422 6.18 -6.37 -9.94
C LEU A 422 6.65 -5.45 -8.80
N GLN A 423 5.77 -4.58 -8.33
CA GLN A 423 6.09 -3.54 -7.36
C GLN A 423 5.89 -4.04 -5.93
N VAL A 424 6.94 -3.99 -5.10
CA VAL A 424 6.88 -4.53 -3.73
C VAL A 424 6.30 -3.50 -2.76
N ASP A 425 5.26 -3.90 -2.05
CA ASP A 425 4.70 -3.23 -0.89
C ASP A 425 5.35 -3.79 0.40
N PHE A 426 5.95 -2.92 1.20
CA PHE A 426 6.70 -3.27 2.41
C PHE A 426 5.73 -3.46 3.59
N ALA A 427 4.85 -4.44 3.42
CA ALA A 427 3.60 -4.52 4.14
C ALA A 427 3.72 -4.79 5.64
N ASN A 428 2.67 -4.46 6.38
CA ASN A 428 2.34 -5.13 7.61
C ASN A 428 1.62 -6.46 7.30
N ARG A 429 1.75 -7.47 8.16
CA ARG A 429 0.96 -8.71 7.99
C ARG A 429 -0.55 -8.44 7.98
N PHE A 430 -1.00 -7.37 8.64
CA PHE A 430 -2.31 -6.76 8.46
C PHE A 430 -2.26 -5.70 7.33
N VAL A 431 -2.24 -6.19 6.09
CA VAL A 431 -2.07 -5.46 4.81
C VAL A 431 -2.68 -4.05 4.79
N GLY A 432 -1.93 -3.06 4.30
CA GLY A 432 -2.23 -1.63 4.36
C GLY A 432 -1.96 -1.01 5.74
N GLY A 433 -1.30 -1.75 6.64
CA GLY A 433 -0.83 -1.34 7.96
C GLY A 433 -1.73 -0.35 8.71
N GLY A 434 -1.17 0.84 8.95
CA GLY A 434 -1.81 1.97 9.61
C GLY A 434 -2.51 2.96 8.68
N VAL A 435 -2.91 2.59 7.46
CA VAL A 435 -3.44 3.56 6.47
C VAL A 435 -4.71 4.26 6.95
N THR A 436 -5.66 3.51 7.52
CA THR A 436 -6.85 4.05 8.20
C THR A 436 -6.53 4.64 9.59
N GLY A 437 -5.34 4.39 10.12
CA GLY A 437 -4.81 4.92 11.38
C GLY A 437 -3.78 6.04 11.18
N SER A 438 -2.63 5.92 11.83
CA SER A 438 -1.62 7.00 11.91
C SER A 438 -0.30 6.72 11.18
N GLY A 439 -0.08 5.51 10.66
CA GLY A 439 1.12 5.21 9.88
C GLY A 439 1.13 5.94 8.54
N LEU A 440 2.32 6.37 8.07
CA LEU A 440 2.52 7.11 6.83
C LEU A 440 3.89 6.81 6.20
N VAL A 441 4.30 5.54 6.26
CA VAL A 441 5.51 5.01 5.60
C VAL A 441 5.13 4.38 4.24
N GLN A 442 6.05 3.68 3.58
CA GLN A 442 5.90 3.21 2.19
C GLN A 442 4.57 2.49 1.89
N GLU A 443 4.15 1.54 2.74
CA GLU A 443 2.86 0.84 2.62
C GLU A 443 1.68 1.82 2.65
N GLU A 444 1.56 2.65 3.69
CA GLU A 444 0.42 3.56 3.81
C GLU A 444 0.43 4.64 2.73
N ILE A 445 1.60 5.15 2.34
CA ILE A 445 1.74 6.09 1.22
C ILE A 445 1.21 5.44 -0.06
N ARG A 446 1.57 4.19 -0.33
CA ARG A 446 1.10 3.50 -1.53
C ARG A 446 -0.42 3.28 -1.51
N PHE A 447 -0.96 2.86 -0.37
CA PHE A 447 -2.40 2.72 -0.16
C PHE A 447 -3.16 4.06 -0.18
N LEU A 448 -2.50 5.21 -0.07
CA LEU A 448 -3.13 6.53 -0.24
C LEU A 448 -3.12 6.99 -1.70
N ILE A 449 -2.04 6.74 -2.45
CA ILE A 449 -1.97 7.17 -3.86
C ILE A 449 -2.70 6.20 -4.81
N ASN A 450 -2.85 4.93 -4.41
CA ASN A 450 -3.72 3.92 -5.02
C ASN A 450 -4.80 3.44 -4.00
N PRO A 451 -5.84 4.24 -3.65
CA PRO A 451 -6.81 3.90 -2.59
C PRO A 451 -7.57 2.58 -2.74
N GLU A 452 -7.66 2.08 -3.96
CA GLU A 452 -8.26 0.78 -4.27
C GLU A 452 -7.57 -0.39 -3.55
N LEU A 453 -6.30 -0.22 -3.15
CA LEU A 453 -5.58 -1.16 -2.27
C LEU A 453 -6.25 -1.29 -0.88
N ILE A 454 -6.83 -0.20 -0.35
CA ILE A 454 -7.47 -0.19 0.99
C ILE A 454 -8.63 -1.20 1.07
N ALA A 455 -9.30 -1.50 -0.04
CA ALA A 455 -10.39 -2.47 -0.06
C ALA A 455 -9.93 -3.90 0.30
N ALA A 456 -8.65 -4.24 0.10
CA ALA A 456 -8.08 -5.52 0.51
C ALA A 456 -8.28 -5.80 2.02
N ARG A 457 -8.27 -4.74 2.84
CA ARG A 457 -8.50 -4.80 4.31
C ARG A 457 -9.88 -5.31 4.69
N LEU A 458 -10.86 -5.22 3.78
CA LEU A 458 -12.20 -5.71 4.03
C LEU A 458 -12.26 -7.25 4.05
N PHE A 459 -11.51 -7.92 3.18
CA PHE A 459 -11.65 -9.36 2.95
C PHE A 459 -10.38 -10.19 3.20
N THR A 460 -9.22 -9.58 3.45
CA THR A 460 -7.96 -10.32 3.63
C THR A 460 -7.62 -10.51 5.12
N GLU A 461 -7.41 -11.76 5.54
CA GLU A 461 -6.84 -12.06 6.87
C GLU A 461 -5.37 -11.66 6.97
N ALA A 462 -4.84 -11.53 8.18
CA ALA A 462 -3.40 -11.37 8.40
C ALA A 462 -2.60 -12.43 7.63
N LEU A 463 -1.51 -12.04 6.97
CA LEU A 463 -0.64 -12.95 6.23
C LEU A 463 0.16 -13.84 7.20
N GLU A 464 0.23 -15.15 6.95
CA GLU A 464 1.19 -16.06 7.58
C GLU A 464 2.52 -16.11 6.80
N ASP A 465 3.55 -16.72 7.37
CA ASP A 465 4.93 -16.70 6.84
C ASP A 465 5.09 -17.24 5.41
N ASN A 466 4.22 -18.16 4.98
CA ASN A 466 4.22 -18.75 3.63
C ASN A 466 3.21 -18.09 2.67
N GLU A 467 2.74 -16.87 2.97
CA GLU A 467 1.68 -16.17 2.22
C GLU A 467 2.07 -14.76 1.76
N CYS A 468 1.43 -14.29 0.69
CA CYS A 468 1.44 -12.90 0.23
C CYS A 468 0.07 -12.50 -0.34
N LEU A 469 -0.15 -11.19 -0.52
CA LEU A 469 -1.28 -10.68 -1.30
C LEU A 469 -0.77 -9.96 -2.55
N ILE A 470 -1.17 -10.45 -3.71
CA ILE A 470 -0.89 -9.84 -5.01
C ILE A 470 -2.13 -9.04 -5.43
N ILE A 471 -1.95 -7.82 -5.92
CA ILE A 471 -3.04 -6.96 -6.40
C ILE A 471 -2.67 -6.43 -7.79
N THR A 472 -3.54 -6.67 -8.77
CA THR A 472 -3.34 -6.25 -10.17
C THR A 472 -4.48 -5.35 -10.61
N GLY A 473 -4.16 -4.19 -11.19
CA GLY A 473 -5.15 -3.32 -11.84
C GLY A 473 -5.46 -1.98 -11.17
N THR A 474 -4.90 -1.71 -9.98
CA THR A 474 -5.18 -0.46 -9.24
C THR A 474 -4.60 0.77 -9.94
N GLU A 475 -5.37 1.85 -9.94
CA GLU A 475 -5.00 3.14 -10.51
C GLU A 475 -4.31 4.05 -9.50
N GLN A 476 -3.29 4.81 -9.95
CA GLN A 476 -2.69 5.89 -9.16
C GLN A 476 -3.44 7.20 -9.40
N PHE A 477 -4.15 7.68 -8.37
CA PHE A 477 -4.97 8.90 -8.46
C PHE A 477 -4.22 10.16 -8.05
N SER A 478 -3.08 10.02 -7.37
CA SER A 478 -2.41 11.12 -6.65
C SER A 478 -0.89 11.10 -6.81
N ARG A 479 -0.29 12.28 -6.92
CA ARG A 479 1.14 12.50 -6.66
C ARG A 479 1.35 12.92 -5.20
N TYR A 480 2.56 12.77 -4.70
CA TYR A 480 2.95 13.21 -3.37
C TYR A 480 4.39 13.72 -3.34
N SER A 481 4.81 14.24 -2.20
CA SER A 481 6.20 14.57 -1.89
C SER A 481 6.46 14.35 -0.40
N GLY A 482 7.72 14.10 -0.03
CA GLY A 482 8.09 13.80 1.36
C GLY A 482 7.62 12.41 1.84
N TYR A 483 7.89 12.12 3.11
CA TYR A 483 7.71 10.81 3.73
C TYR A 483 7.38 10.94 5.23
N SER A 484 6.60 10.03 5.80
CA SER A 484 6.11 10.14 7.18
C SER A 484 5.49 11.53 7.45
N ASP A 485 5.85 12.22 8.53
CA ASP A 485 5.32 13.54 8.88
C ASP A 485 5.66 14.67 7.88
N THR A 486 6.60 14.43 6.95
CA THR A 486 6.89 15.34 5.83
C THR A 486 6.03 15.07 4.59
N TYR A 487 5.26 13.99 4.54
CA TYR A 487 4.35 13.67 3.43
C TYR A 487 3.38 14.81 3.14
N ARG A 488 3.36 15.31 1.91
CA ARG A 488 2.37 16.27 1.39
C ARG A 488 1.82 15.74 0.08
N TRP A 489 0.52 15.90 -0.10
CA TRP A 489 -0.14 15.50 -1.34
C TRP A 489 0.07 16.58 -2.43
N ASP A 490 0.55 16.19 -3.61
CA ASP A 490 1.14 17.07 -4.66
C ASP A 490 0.35 17.08 -5.99
N GLY A 491 -0.98 16.98 -5.89
CA GLY A 491 -1.89 17.10 -7.02
C GLY A 491 -2.31 15.78 -7.65
N ASN A 492 -3.15 15.90 -8.68
CA ASN A 492 -3.64 14.77 -9.47
C ASN A 492 -2.49 13.95 -10.07
N HIS A 493 -2.62 12.62 -10.04
CA HIS A 493 -1.93 11.74 -10.99
C HIS A 493 -2.95 11.28 -12.05
N ASP A 494 -2.55 11.38 -13.31
CA ASP A 494 -3.33 10.94 -14.46
C ASP A 494 -2.68 9.68 -15.03
N ASP A 495 -3.15 8.53 -14.57
CA ASP A 495 -2.48 7.24 -14.76
C ASP A 495 -2.57 6.78 -16.21
N GLN A 496 -1.42 6.77 -16.89
CA GLN A 496 -1.27 6.37 -18.30
C GLN A 496 -0.93 4.87 -18.46
N MET A 497 -0.90 4.07 -17.39
CA MET A 497 -0.60 2.64 -17.53
C MET A 497 -1.70 1.97 -18.38
N PRO A 498 -1.34 1.29 -19.50
CA PRO A 498 -2.31 0.58 -20.32
C PRO A 498 -3.05 -0.50 -19.52
N ARG A 499 -4.15 -0.99 -20.09
CA ARG A 499 -4.95 -2.07 -19.52
C ARG A 499 -4.66 -3.40 -20.21
N ASP A 500 -4.72 -4.48 -19.46
CA ASP A 500 -4.66 -5.85 -19.96
C ASP A 500 -6.00 -6.30 -20.55
N GLU A 501 -6.04 -7.53 -21.05
CA GLU A 501 -7.21 -8.16 -21.67
C GLU A 501 -8.41 -8.29 -20.70
N TRP A 502 -8.17 -8.19 -19.38
CA TRP A 502 -9.19 -8.16 -18.33
C TRP A 502 -9.54 -6.73 -17.89
N GLN A 503 -9.17 -5.70 -18.66
CA GLN A 503 -9.38 -4.28 -18.36
C GLN A 503 -8.70 -3.79 -17.06
N ARG A 504 -7.73 -4.54 -16.52
CA ARG A 504 -6.94 -4.15 -15.34
C ARG A 504 -5.75 -3.32 -15.81
N ARG A 505 -5.41 -2.24 -15.13
CA ARG A 505 -4.15 -1.52 -15.42
C ARG A 505 -2.95 -2.46 -15.25
N CYS A 506 -1.90 -2.30 -16.06
CA CYS A 506 -0.66 -3.09 -16.02
C CYS A 506 0.24 -2.74 -14.81
N THR A 507 -0.37 -2.51 -13.66
CA THR A 507 0.22 -2.25 -12.35
C THR A 507 -0.01 -3.48 -11.48
N GLU A 508 1.06 -4.24 -11.20
CA GLU A 508 1.04 -5.40 -10.29
C GLU A 508 1.83 -5.06 -9.02
N ILE A 509 1.16 -5.14 -7.87
CA ILE A 509 1.72 -4.84 -6.54
C ILE A 509 1.66 -6.12 -5.71
N VAL A 510 2.70 -6.38 -4.89
CA VAL A 510 2.68 -7.50 -3.94
C VAL A 510 3.05 -7.07 -2.53
N ALA A 511 2.12 -7.32 -1.60
CA ALA A 511 2.27 -7.12 -0.18
C ALA A 511 3.00 -8.34 0.43
N ILE A 512 4.21 -8.10 0.92
CA ILE A 512 4.99 -9.06 1.73
C ILE A 512 5.44 -8.41 3.03
N ASP A 513 5.03 -8.98 4.16
CA ASP A 513 5.37 -8.49 5.48
C ASP A 513 6.74 -9.00 5.95
N ALA A 514 7.54 -8.12 6.54
CA ALA A 514 8.83 -8.48 7.15
C ALA A 514 8.70 -8.75 8.66
N LEU A 515 9.66 -9.48 9.22
CA LEU A 515 9.84 -9.57 10.67
C LEU A 515 10.33 -8.24 11.25
N HIS A 516 9.87 -7.91 12.46
CA HIS A 516 10.27 -6.72 13.21
C HIS A 516 11.31 -7.11 14.27
N TYR A 517 12.57 -6.76 14.02
CA TYR A 517 13.69 -7.04 14.92
C TYR A 517 13.87 -5.93 15.95
N ARG A 518 13.67 -6.25 17.23
CA ARG A 518 13.97 -5.32 18.34
C ARG A 518 15.44 -5.38 18.77
N ASN A 519 16.12 -6.48 18.48
CA ASN A 519 17.53 -6.69 18.68
C ASN A 519 18.16 -7.05 17.33
N PHE A 520 19.08 -6.20 16.87
CA PHE A 520 19.66 -6.25 15.53
C PHE A 520 20.31 -7.59 15.16
N LEU A 521 20.75 -8.38 16.14
CA LEU A 521 21.41 -9.67 15.87
C LEU A 521 20.42 -10.82 15.59
N GLU A 522 19.13 -10.68 15.89
CA GLU A 522 18.13 -11.74 15.70
C GLU A 522 17.90 -12.08 14.22
N GLN A 523 18.06 -11.12 13.31
CA GLN A 523 17.84 -11.33 11.87
C GLN A 523 18.85 -12.27 11.20
N PHE A 524 20.02 -12.49 11.83
CA PHE A 524 21.06 -13.40 11.33
C PHE A 524 20.88 -14.85 11.82
N LEU A 525 19.82 -15.12 12.59
CA LEU A 525 19.44 -16.49 12.96
C LEU A 525 18.93 -17.23 11.70
N PRO A 526 19.37 -18.48 11.43
CA PRO A 526 19.02 -19.21 10.20
C PRO A 526 17.51 -19.33 9.94
N GLU A 527 16.71 -19.47 11.00
CA GLU A 527 15.25 -19.51 10.96
C GLU A 527 14.65 -18.19 10.46
N ASN A 528 15.16 -17.05 10.92
CA ASN A 528 14.71 -15.72 10.51
C ASN A 528 15.16 -15.41 9.07
N MET A 529 16.41 -15.70 8.71
CA MET A 529 16.89 -15.59 7.33
C MET A 529 16.05 -16.45 6.37
N SER A 530 15.76 -17.70 6.76
CA SER A 530 14.92 -18.62 5.97
C SER A 530 13.48 -18.11 5.84
N ARG A 531 12.88 -17.59 6.92
CA ARG A 531 11.52 -17.01 6.91
C ARG A 531 11.42 -15.87 5.91
N GLU A 532 12.34 -14.91 5.99
CA GLU A 532 12.33 -13.72 5.13
C GLU A 532 12.61 -14.07 3.66
N LEU A 533 13.47 -15.06 3.40
CA LEU A 533 13.73 -15.59 2.06
C LEU A 533 12.50 -16.32 1.48
N ASN A 534 11.84 -17.17 2.26
CA ASN A 534 10.58 -17.84 1.90
C ASN A 534 9.46 -16.83 1.59
N LYS A 535 9.34 -15.77 2.41
CA LYS A 535 8.36 -14.70 2.27
C LYS A 535 8.58 -13.90 0.98
N ALA A 536 9.81 -13.49 0.71
CA ALA A 536 10.16 -12.81 -0.54
C ALA A 536 9.87 -13.68 -1.76
N PHE A 537 10.28 -14.96 -1.74
CA PHE A 537 9.99 -15.92 -2.81
C PHE A 537 8.48 -16.11 -3.03
N CYS A 538 7.69 -16.21 -1.96
CA CYS A 538 6.23 -16.25 -2.04
C CYS A 538 5.63 -15.01 -2.71
N GLY A 539 6.21 -13.83 -2.49
CA GLY A 539 5.84 -12.60 -3.20
C GLY A 539 6.20 -12.60 -4.68
N PHE A 540 7.37 -13.15 -5.04
CA PHE A 540 7.95 -13.02 -6.38
C PHE A 540 7.50 -14.11 -7.36
N VAL A 541 7.32 -15.36 -6.91
CA VAL A 541 6.99 -16.49 -7.80
C VAL A 541 5.57 -16.38 -8.39
N ARG A 542 5.41 -16.81 -9.65
CA ARG A 542 4.10 -16.96 -10.32
C ARG A 542 3.99 -18.39 -10.87
N PRO A 543 3.49 -19.36 -10.09
CA PRO A 543 3.48 -20.76 -10.48
C PRO A 543 2.72 -20.99 -11.80
N GLY A 544 3.38 -21.59 -12.79
CA GLY A 544 2.80 -21.88 -14.11
C GLY A 544 2.90 -20.75 -15.14
N VAL A 545 3.54 -19.62 -14.80
CA VAL A 545 3.90 -18.56 -15.77
C VAL A 545 5.33 -18.78 -16.24
N GLN A 546 5.57 -18.70 -17.55
CA GLN A 546 6.91 -18.86 -18.13
C GLN A 546 7.83 -17.67 -17.81
N THR A 547 9.12 -17.92 -17.68
CA THR A 547 10.14 -16.94 -17.22
C THR A 547 10.26 -15.70 -18.10
N GLU A 548 10.12 -15.85 -19.42
CA GLU A 548 10.07 -14.74 -20.38
C GLU A 548 8.83 -13.85 -20.19
N ASN A 549 7.74 -14.40 -19.64
CA ASN A 549 6.50 -13.68 -19.33
C ASN A 549 6.49 -13.06 -17.91
N LEU A 550 7.58 -13.19 -17.16
CA LEU A 550 7.76 -12.51 -15.87
C LEU A 550 8.42 -11.15 -16.09
N SER A 551 7.82 -10.10 -15.54
CA SER A 551 8.46 -8.79 -15.40
C SER A 551 9.67 -8.85 -14.44
N ALA A 552 10.45 -7.78 -14.36
CA ALA A 552 11.36 -7.57 -13.24
C ALA A 552 10.59 -7.27 -11.94
N ILE A 553 11.29 -7.26 -10.81
CA ILE A 553 10.78 -6.86 -9.49
C ILE A 553 11.29 -5.45 -9.19
N ALA A 554 10.41 -4.52 -8.82
CA ALA A 554 10.77 -3.21 -8.29
C ALA A 554 10.65 -3.21 -6.76
N THR A 555 11.78 -3.11 -6.06
CA THR A 555 11.85 -3.19 -4.59
C THR A 555 12.93 -2.26 -4.01
N GLY A 556 13.19 -2.37 -2.72
CA GLY A 556 14.26 -1.64 -2.02
C GLY A 556 14.46 -2.18 -0.60
N ASN A 557 14.60 -1.25 0.34
CA ASN A 557 14.90 -1.47 1.77
C ASN A 557 13.75 -2.14 2.58
N TRP A 558 13.24 -3.28 2.10
CA TRP A 558 12.13 -4.05 2.67
C TRP A 558 12.45 -4.56 4.10
N GLY A 559 11.59 -4.25 5.06
CA GLY A 559 11.78 -4.66 6.47
C GLY A 559 12.90 -3.92 7.21
N CYS A 560 13.46 -2.87 6.62
CA CYS A 560 14.43 -1.99 7.27
C CYS A 560 13.74 -0.86 8.05
N GLY A 561 14.51 0.11 8.55
CA GLY A 561 13.97 1.32 9.20
C GLY A 561 13.11 0.98 10.42
N ALA A 562 11.79 1.22 10.33
CA ALA A 562 10.84 0.95 11.41
C ALA A 562 10.74 -0.52 11.85
N PHE A 563 11.20 -1.46 11.03
CA PHE A 563 11.24 -2.90 11.32
C PHE A 563 12.63 -3.42 11.77
N GLY A 564 13.67 -2.56 11.76
CA GLY A 564 14.98 -2.88 12.32
C GLY A 564 15.92 -3.78 11.49
N GLY A 565 15.49 -4.24 10.31
CA GLY A 565 16.32 -5.07 9.43
C GLY A 565 17.50 -4.33 8.77
N ASP A 566 18.61 -5.04 8.57
CA ASP A 566 19.81 -4.58 7.87
C ASP A 566 19.59 -4.55 6.36
N THR A 567 19.96 -3.44 5.73
CA THR A 567 19.73 -3.21 4.29
C THR A 567 20.55 -4.10 3.37
N ARG A 568 21.78 -4.48 3.76
CA ARG A 568 22.68 -5.32 2.95
C ARG A 568 22.24 -6.78 2.99
N LEU A 569 21.88 -7.28 4.17
CA LEU A 569 21.21 -8.58 4.33
C LEU A 569 19.91 -8.61 3.52
N LYS A 570 19.03 -7.63 3.72
CA LYS A 570 17.72 -7.57 3.03
C LYS A 570 17.82 -7.45 1.51
N ALA A 571 18.87 -6.82 0.97
CA ALA A 571 19.16 -6.84 -0.45
C ALA A 571 19.56 -8.23 -0.95
N VAL A 572 20.49 -8.92 -0.26
CA VAL A 572 20.93 -10.28 -0.62
C VAL A 572 19.78 -11.29 -0.54
N LEU A 573 18.96 -11.25 0.51
CA LEU A 573 17.78 -12.12 0.63
C LEU A 573 16.80 -11.93 -0.54
N GLN A 574 16.58 -10.69 -0.99
CA GLN A 574 15.70 -10.41 -2.12
C GLN A 574 16.33 -10.84 -3.45
N MET A 575 17.64 -10.67 -3.65
CA MET A 575 18.35 -11.18 -4.84
C MET A 575 18.27 -12.71 -4.93
N MET A 576 18.44 -13.43 -3.82
CA MET A 576 18.31 -14.89 -3.77
C MET A 576 16.88 -15.36 -4.08
N ALA A 577 15.86 -14.71 -3.50
CA ALA A 577 14.46 -15.02 -3.81
C ALA A 577 14.08 -14.67 -5.26
N ALA A 578 14.64 -13.59 -5.82
CA ALA A 578 14.42 -13.18 -7.20
C ALA A 578 15.05 -14.17 -8.20
N ALA A 579 16.27 -14.64 -7.92
CA ALA A 579 16.96 -15.68 -8.69
C ALA A 579 16.18 -17.01 -8.70
N GLU A 580 15.69 -17.46 -7.54
CA GLU A 580 14.85 -18.67 -7.43
C GLU A 580 13.50 -18.52 -8.12
N ALA A 581 12.94 -17.30 -8.17
CA ALA A 581 11.73 -16.95 -8.90
C ALA A 581 11.98 -16.55 -10.37
N GLU A 582 13.21 -16.72 -10.88
CA GLU A 582 13.66 -16.40 -12.25
C GLU A 582 13.33 -14.96 -12.73
N ARG A 583 13.37 -14.01 -11.80
CA ARG A 583 13.06 -12.59 -12.03
C ARG A 583 14.28 -11.70 -11.86
N ASP A 584 14.45 -10.76 -12.77
CA ASP A 584 15.44 -9.69 -12.64
C ASP A 584 15.00 -8.63 -11.62
N LEU A 585 15.95 -7.89 -11.04
CA LEU A 585 15.72 -7.01 -9.89
C LEU A 585 16.08 -5.55 -10.18
N MET A 586 15.13 -4.66 -9.91
CA MET A 586 15.34 -3.22 -9.78
C MET A 586 15.28 -2.84 -8.30
N TYR A 587 16.38 -2.34 -7.75
CA TYR A 587 16.52 -2.00 -6.34
C TYR A 587 16.68 -0.49 -6.12
N PHE A 588 15.80 0.10 -5.33
CA PHE A 588 15.86 1.50 -4.92
C PHE A 588 16.43 1.62 -3.50
N THR A 589 17.56 2.34 -3.35
CA THR A 589 18.18 2.58 -2.03
C THR A 589 17.67 3.83 -1.33
N PHE A 590 16.84 4.64 -2.01
CA PHE A 590 16.18 5.85 -1.50
C PHE A 590 17.16 6.90 -0.94
N GLY A 591 18.14 7.30 -1.77
CA GLY A 591 19.16 8.29 -1.45
C GLY A 591 20.47 7.73 -0.88
N ASP A 592 20.50 6.46 -0.44
CA ASP A 592 21.71 5.83 0.10
C ASP A 592 22.67 5.38 -1.02
N ALA A 593 23.65 6.23 -1.33
CA ALA A 593 24.68 5.97 -2.33
C ALA A 593 25.76 4.96 -1.86
N ASP A 594 25.92 4.75 -0.56
CA ASP A 594 26.92 3.81 -0.03
C ASP A 594 26.37 2.38 -0.09
N LEU A 595 25.10 2.19 0.29
CA LEU A 595 24.35 0.95 0.08
C LEU A 595 24.28 0.57 -1.40
N LEU A 596 24.12 1.56 -2.30
CA LEU A 596 24.12 1.34 -3.75
C LEU A 596 25.44 0.72 -4.23
N ARG A 597 26.58 1.23 -3.77
CA ARG A 597 27.90 0.69 -4.14
C ARG A 597 28.13 -0.68 -3.50
N ASP A 598 27.78 -0.86 -2.23
CA ASP A 598 27.95 -2.14 -1.53
C ASP A 598 27.12 -3.27 -2.12
N VAL A 599 25.82 -3.05 -2.37
CA VAL A 599 24.92 -4.08 -2.92
C VAL A 599 25.29 -4.41 -4.37
N HIS A 600 25.67 -3.41 -5.17
CA HIS A 600 26.22 -3.66 -6.50
C HIS A 600 27.50 -4.50 -6.43
N HIS A 601 28.46 -4.15 -5.56
CA HIS A 601 29.70 -4.89 -5.42
C HIS A 601 29.47 -6.35 -4.96
N ILE A 602 28.54 -6.57 -4.02
CA ILE A 602 28.13 -7.91 -3.59
C ILE A 602 27.51 -8.70 -4.75
N HIS A 603 26.64 -8.09 -5.55
CA HIS A 603 26.06 -8.72 -6.74
C HIS A 603 27.13 -9.10 -7.77
N THR A 604 28.02 -8.15 -8.13
CA THR A 604 29.13 -8.37 -9.05
C THR A 604 30.02 -9.55 -8.61
N LEU A 605 30.43 -9.59 -7.34
CA LEU A 605 31.24 -10.69 -6.80
C LEU A 605 30.56 -12.06 -6.90
N ILE A 606 29.25 -12.10 -6.74
CA ILE A 606 28.44 -13.32 -6.84
C ILE A 606 28.30 -13.77 -8.31
N THR A 607 28.06 -12.85 -9.24
CA THR A 607 27.90 -13.16 -10.66
C THR A 607 29.21 -13.50 -11.36
N ASP A 608 30.29 -12.76 -11.08
CA ASP A 608 31.63 -12.96 -11.69
C ASP A 608 32.25 -14.31 -11.33
N THR A 609 31.74 -14.94 -10.26
CA THR A 609 32.18 -16.26 -9.79
C THR A 609 31.11 -17.35 -9.96
N HIS A 610 30.05 -17.05 -10.72
CA HIS A 610 28.94 -17.96 -11.04
C HIS A 610 28.29 -18.64 -9.81
N ALA A 611 28.29 -17.96 -8.66
CA ALA A 611 27.76 -18.50 -7.42
C ALA A 611 26.23 -18.65 -7.47
N THR A 612 25.74 -19.74 -6.89
CA THR A 612 24.33 -20.12 -6.88
C THR A 612 23.61 -19.67 -5.60
N VAL A 613 22.30 -19.90 -5.53
CA VAL A 613 21.42 -19.62 -4.37
C VAL A 613 21.65 -20.59 -3.18
N GLU A 614 22.41 -21.67 -3.36
CA GLU A 614 22.76 -22.67 -2.33
C GLU A 614 23.27 -22.16 -0.94
N PRO A 615 24.09 -21.09 -0.82
CA PRO A 615 25.02 -20.96 0.31
C PRO A 615 24.43 -20.46 1.65
N MET A 616 23.14 -20.64 1.94
CA MET A 616 22.53 -20.19 3.20
C MET A 616 22.65 -21.16 4.38
N LYS A 617 22.41 -22.47 4.21
CA LYS A 617 22.51 -23.42 5.36
C LYS A 617 23.93 -23.91 5.64
N ALA A 618 24.73 -24.11 4.60
CA ALA A 618 26.02 -24.79 4.70
C ALA A 618 27.17 -23.89 5.22
N CYS A 619 26.91 -23.00 6.19
CA CYS A 619 27.95 -22.20 6.85
C CYS A 619 27.66 -22.01 8.36
N PRO A 620 28.24 -22.84 9.25
CA PRO A 620 28.02 -22.76 10.70
C PRO A 620 28.74 -21.58 11.38
N ARG A 621 29.12 -20.54 10.64
CA ARG A 621 29.78 -19.30 11.15
C ARG A 621 28.90 -18.05 11.07
N TRP A 622 27.65 -18.17 10.62
CA TRP A 622 26.67 -17.07 10.61
C TRP A 622 25.98 -16.89 11.97
N ALA A 623 25.92 -17.94 12.79
CA ALA A 623 25.75 -17.77 14.23
C ALA A 623 26.91 -16.91 14.75
N PRO A 624 26.64 -15.84 15.53
CA PRO A 624 27.68 -14.91 15.96
C PRO A 624 28.76 -15.66 16.74
N TYR A 625 29.98 -15.65 16.22
CA TYR A 625 31.16 -16.13 16.93
C TYR A 625 31.20 -15.42 18.29
N ARG A 626 31.34 -16.21 19.38
CA ARG A 626 30.97 -15.83 20.77
C ARG A 626 31.10 -14.33 21.08
N PRO A 627 30.12 -13.68 21.72
CA PRO A 627 30.01 -12.23 21.84
C PRO A 627 31.14 -11.59 22.66
N ASP A 628 32.28 -11.43 22.01
CA ASP A 628 33.38 -10.58 22.42
C ASP A 628 32.97 -9.12 22.18
N ALA A 629 33.21 -8.24 23.15
CA ALA A 629 32.53 -6.94 23.27
C ALA A 629 32.76 -5.95 22.09
N ARG A 630 33.62 -6.30 21.13
CA ARG A 630 33.92 -5.56 19.90
C ARG A 630 32.84 -5.71 18.81
N TRP A 631 32.06 -6.78 18.81
CA TRP A 631 31.07 -7.08 17.75
C TRP A 631 29.69 -6.45 17.96
N GLN A 632 29.50 -5.63 19.00
CA GLN A 632 28.26 -4.87 19.22
C GLN A 632 28.11 -3.66 18.28
N ASN A 633 29.11 -3.37 17.43
CA ASN A 633 29.07 -2.30 16.43
C ASN A 633 28.54 -2.84 15.09
N PRO A 634 27.38 -2.37 14.57
CA PRO A 634 26.79 -2.86 13.31
C PRO A 634 27.74 -2.80 12.11
N GLY A 635 28.62 -1.80 12.05
CA GLY A 635 29.61 -1.67 10.96
C GLY A 635 30.56 -2.87 10.87
N PHE A 636 30.94 -3.48 11.99
CA PHE A 636 31.75 -4.70 12.00
C PHE A 636 30.96 -5.92 11.52
N VAL A 637 29.67 -6.02 11.83
CA VAL A 637 28.81 -7.11 11.36
C VAL A 637 28.63 -7.05 9.84
N ALA A 638 28.37 -5.87 9.28
CA ALA A 638 28.28 -5.66 7.83
C ALA A 638 29.61 -5.99 7.11
N TYR A 639 30.75 -5.55 7.65
CA TYR A 639 32.07 -5.88 7.09
C TYR A 639 32.38 -7.38 7.20
N GLY A 640 31.94 -8.02 8.30
CA GLY A 640 32.05 -9.47 8.52
C GLY A 640 31.19 -10.29 7.55
N PHE A 641 29.99 -9.80 7.23
CA PHE A 641 29.07 -10.35 6.23
C PHE A 641 29.68 -10.27 4.82
N GLN A 642 30.13 -9.08 4.41
CA GLN A 642 30.73 -8.83 3.11
C GLN A 642 32.00 -9.69 2.92
N THR A 643 32.89 -9.72 3.92
CA THR A 643 34.07 -10.60 3.90
C THR A 643 33.76 -12.08 3.96
N HIS A 644 32.65 -12.54 4.57
CA HIS A 644 32.24 -13.96 4.52
C HIS A 644 31.64 -14.36 3.16
N ILE A 645 30.92 -13.47 2.48
CA ILE A 645 30.49 -13.70 1.09
C ILE A 645 31.74 -13.82 0.20
N CYS A 646 32.66 -12.84 0.25
CA CYS A 646 33.94 -12.90 -0.48
C CYS A 646 34.74 -14.17 -0.17
N ALA A 647 34.87 -14.54 1.12
CA ALA A 647 35.64 -15.70 1.54
C ALA A 647 34.98 -17.05 1.21
N ARG A 648 33.70 -17.07 0.78
CA ARG A 648 33.02 -18.26 0.26
C ARG A 648 33.05 -18.31 -1.26
N VAL A 649 32.82 -17.17 -1.91
CA VAL A 649 33.04 -16.92 -3.35
C VAL A 649 34.46 -17.39 -3.75
N CYS A 650 35.50 -16.90 -3.07
CA CYS A 650 36.89 -17.28 -3.31
C CYS A 650 37.26 -18.70 -2.83
N ARG A 651 36.31 -19.50 -2.31
CA ARG A 651 36.51 -20.93 -2.03
C ARG A 651 35.86 -21.81 -3.08
N GLY A 652 34.72 -21.40 -3.63
CA GLY A 652 34.08 -22.11 -4.76
C GLY A 652 35.01 -22.18 -5.97
N SER A 653 35.66 -21.06 -6.31
CA SER A 653 36.66 -20.98 -7.39
C SER A 653 37.92 -21.82 -7.16
N LEU A 654 38.27 -22.13 -5.91
CA LEU A 654 39.40 -23.02 -5.57
C LEU A 654 39.04 -24.51 -5.60
N SER A 655 37.75 -24.85 -5.69
CA SER A 655 37.27 -26.24 -5.85
C SER A 655 36.96 -26.63 -7.30
N SER A 656 37.21 -25.73 -8.27
CA SER A 656 36.89 -25.92 -9.70
C SER A 656 38.09 -25.79 -10.64
N ALA A 657 39.32 -25.88 -10.11
CA ALA A 657 40.53 -26.06 -10.91
C ALA A 657 40.90 -27.58 -10.94
N PRO A 658 41.22 -28.15 -12.11
CA PRO A 658 41.62 -29.56 -12.25
C PRO A 658 43.08 -29.83 -11.83
#